data_AF-A0A233VWY7-F1
#
_entry.id   AF-A0A233VWY7-F1
#
_cell.length_a   1.000
_cell.length_b   1.000
_cell.length_c   1.000
_cell.angle_alpha   90.00
_cell.angle_beta   90.00
_cell.angle_gamma   90.00
#
_symmetry.space_group_name_H-M   'P 1'
#
loop_
_entity.id
_entity.type
_entity.pdbx_description
1 polymer ?
#
loop_
_entity_poly.entity_id
_entity_poly.type
_entity_poly.pdbx_seq_one_letter_code
_entity_poly.pdbx_strand_id
1 'polypeptide(L)'
;MKKTSKLIKVILVFALIIGAFSFNSSFAAGQDVEINETNFPDATFREYVKRFDNNRNGKLSTTEINVVKNIDVSEKNIKSIKGVEFFVHLEELECVKNKISDINVSKNTKLKKLNCEWNELTNLDVTKNTSLIELRCGINHLTTIDLKNNKNLRVLWCQTNRFTNLDIKENILLKEVFLVKNEISTLDLSNNKELQILDVSENNIKNIDLSNNTKLVKLDARTNKLSEIDVSKNLDLGSLECQENLLKNIDLKNNKKLYYLDCSNNKLKNLDLSNNSGLMSLLISKNDFENIDLSSLKELSIFHCDNNKFTSLYTANNPRLTSFYGLNQTFDIYINSKDNTFDLSKFPGRFDKTKVQNLKSAVIKGNKLIVNKNAKKVTYEYKTSDYVKFNVTLNVKLSDKPEKVDKNRIAGSDRIATAIEVSKKYYKTADTVIIARGDMYPDSLTASPLAKALKAPILLTQKDELDDRVMDEIARLGVKNVIIVGGESSINSTVESLLYKYDKDHEIERIAGKNRYETSAAVATKLIEVAGNKNTAIIASGENFADALTAGAFASEKSYPILLVQKSSINPSIAKVIKGNKINKTCIAGGLNSVSSKVQKQLPEDTQRISGSDRYETAVKIAEKLFEGKQAFVASGEVFADALVVSPVAGGQSSPILLVSRNELPKSVKDYVAKNIKQITVVGGEKYVPQENVDSLKNLIK
;
A
#
# COMPACT_ATOMS: atom_id res chain seq x y z
N MET A 1 77.83 -1.28 -11.74
CA MET A 1 77.18 -2.61 -11.70
C MET A 1 75.69 -2.39 -11.54
N LYS A 2 74.89 -2.62 -12.59
CA LYS A 2 74.07 -3.84 -12.80
C LYS A 2 72.99 -3.97 -11.70
N LYS A 3 71.68 -4.05 -11.95
CA LYS A 3 70.94 -4.39 -13.18
C LYS A 3 69.47 -3.97 -13.01
N THR A 4 68.95 -3.34 -14.05
CA THR A 4 67.57 -3.26 -14.47
C THR A 4 67.06 -4.62 -15.02
N SER A 5 65.73 -4.70 -15.17
CA SER A 5 64.96 -5.62 -16.03
C SER A 5 64.58 -7.00 -15.46
N LYS A 6 63.29 -7.15 -15.11
CA LYS A 6 62.36 -8.20 -15.58
C LYS A 6 61.02 -8.11 -14.81
N LEU A 7 60.24 -7.04 -15.00
CA LEU A 7 58.79 -7.08 -14.72
C LEU A 7 57.97 -6.02 -15.48
N ILE A 8 58.49 -5.52 -16.60
CA ILE A 8 57.76 -4.68 -17.55
C ILE A 8 58.05 -5.26 -18.93
N LYS A 9 57.44 -6.41 -19.25
CA LYS A 9 57.46 -6.97 -20.62
C LYS A 9 56.29 -7.94 -20.94
N VAL A 10 55.21 -7.95 -20.14
CA VAL A 10 54.02 -8.77 -20.44
C VAL A 10 52.77 -7.93 -20.73
N ILE A 11 52.78 -6.61 -20.50
CA ILE A 11 51.64 -5.73 -20.82
C ILE A 11 51.86 -4.89 -22.11
N LEU A 12 53.03 -4.96 -22.73
CA LEU A 12 53.37 -4.21 -23.95
C LEU A 12 53.55 -5.07 -25.21
N VAL A 13 53.29 -6.39 -25.14
CA VAL A 13 53.42 -7.31 -26.31
C VAL A 13 52.07 -7.67 -26.95
N PHE A 14 50.93 -7.42 -26.28
CA PHE A 14 49.61 -7.50 -26.95
C PHE A 14 49.15 -6.17 -27.58
N ALA A 15 49.82 -5.05 -27.27
CA ALA A 15 49.53 -3.74 -27.88
C ALA A 15 50.40 -3.41 -29.12
N LEU A 16 51.34 -4.29 -29.50
CA LEU A 16 52.30 -4.04 -30.59
C LEU A 16 52.23 -5.05 -31.76
N ILE A 17 51.24 -5.94 -31.81
CA ILE A 17 50.95 -6.80 -32.99
C ILE A 17 49.59 -6.47 -33.65
N ILE A 18 48.81 -5.53 -33.10
CA ILE A 18 47.61 -4.95 -33.78
C ILE A 18 47.93 -3.55 -34.36
N GLY A 19 49.13 -3.02 -34.14
CA GLY A 19 49.55 -1.69 -34.61
C GLY A 19 50.20 -1.63 -36.00
N ALA A 20 50.26 -2.74 -36.75
CA ALA A 20 50.90 -2.79 -38.08
C ALA A 20 49.98 -3.23 -39.24
N PHE A 21 48.67 -3.33 -39.00
CA PHE A 21 47.66 -3.39 -40.06
C PHE A 21 46.60 -2.31 -39.82
N SER A 22 47.04 -1.07 -39.61
CA SER A 22 46.24 0.09 -39.98
C SER A 22 46.22 0.17 -41.50
N PHE A 23 45.41 -0.69 -42.15
CA PHE A 23 44.89 -0.35 -43.46
C PHE A 23 43.98 0.87 -43.25
N ASN A 24 44.59 2.06 -43.28
CA ASN A 24 43.95 3.24 -43.82
C ASN A 24 43.72 2.98 -45.32
N SER A 25 42.77 2.11 -45.66
CA SER A 25 42.05 2.30 -46.90
C SER A 25 40.98 3.35 -46.59
N SER A 26 41.33 4.62 -46.81
CA SER A 26 40.30 5.52 -47.29
C SER A 26 39.77 4.89 -48.58
N PHE A 27 38.68 4.14 -48.50
CA PHE A 27 37.98 3.69 -49.69
C PHE A 27 37.63 4.95 -50.48
N ALA A 28 38.27 5.10 -51.63
CA ALA A 28 37.94 6.16 -52.56
C ALA A 28 36.46 6.00 -52.91
N ALA A 29 35.69 7.07 -52.73
CA ALA A 29 34.30 7.09 -53.17
C ALA A 29 34.26 6.76 -54.67
N GLY A 30 33.59 5.66 -55.04
CA GLY A 30 33.35 5.28 -56.44
C GLY A 30 34.02 4.01 -56.97
N GLN A 31 34.68 3.18 -56.15
CA GLN A 31 35.15 1.85 -56.58
C GLN A 31 34.16 0.74 -56.21
N ASP A 32 33.92 -0.18 -57.15
CA ASP A 32 33.10 -1.38 -56.93
C ASP A 32 33.74 -2.29 -55.87
N VAL A 33 32.90 -2.87 -55.00
CA VAL A 33 33.34 -3.77 -53.93
C VAL A 33 33.23 -5.23 -54.39
N GLU A 34 34.35 -5.94 -54.51
CA GLU A 34 34.33 -7.36 -54.90
C GLU A 34 33.64 -8.24 -53.85
N ILE A 35 32.79 -9.16 -54.31
CA ILE A 35 32.10 -10.14 -53.46
C ILE A 35 32.99 -11.37 -53.27
N ASN A 36 33.97 -11.25 -52.38
CA ASN A 36 34.98 -12.28 -52.12
C ASN A 36 35.21 -12.49 -50.61
N GLU A 37 36.06 -13.44 -50.24
CA GLU A 37 36.37 -13.77 -48.83
C GLU A 37 37.12 -12.66 -48.09
N THR A 38 37.75 -11.73 -48.80
CA THR A 38 38.46 -10.59 -48.18
C THR A 38 37.47 -9.55 -47.64
N ASN A 39 36.48 -9.20 -48.47
CA ASN A 39 35.46 -8.19 -48.17
C ASN A 39 34.28 -8.76 -47.38
N PHE A 40 33.88 -10.00 -47.66
CA PHE A 40 32.78 -10.73 -47.03
C PHE A 40 33.26 -12.13 -46.62
N PRO A 41 33.97 -12.30 -45.49
CA PRO A 41 34.63 -13.55 -45.13
C PRO A 41 33.66 -14.70 -44.83
N ASP A 42 32.52 -14.40 -44.19
CA ASP A 42 31.50 -15.42 -43.90
C ASP A 42 30.80 -15.86 -45.19
N ALA A 43 30.80 -17.16 -45.48
CA ALA A 43 30.25 -17.69 -46.72
C ALA A 43 28.74 -17.44 -46.84
N THR A 44 28.00 -17.51 -45.73
CA THR A 44 26.55 -17.29 -45.72
C THR A 44 26.23 -15.81 -45.91
N PHE A 45 26.98 -14.91 -45.26
CA PHE A 45 26.81 -13.47 -45.48
C PHE A 45 27.26 -13.05 -46.90
N ARG A 46 28.35 -13.62 -47.41
CA ARG A 46 28.82 -13.40 -48.78
C ARG A 46 27.79 -13.86 -49.81
N GLU A 47 27.15 -15.01 -49.60
CA GLU A 47 26.05 -15.47 -50.45
C GLU A 47 24.83 -14.56 -50.34
N TYR A 48 24.53 -14.05 -49.14
CA TYR A 48 23.44 -13.12 -48.93
C TYR A 48 23.60 -11.85 -49.78
N VAL A 49 24.77 -11.22 -49.77
CA VAL A 49 24.99 -9.92 -50.44
C VAL A 49 24.98 -10.02 -51.98
N LYS A 50 25.15 -11.21 -52.57
CA LYS A 50 24.98 -11.41 -54.02
C LYS A 50 23.61 -11.01 -54.54
N ARG A 51 22.58 -11.00 -53.68
CA ARG A 51 21.24 -10.49 -54.07
C ARG A 51 21.24 -9.02 -54.48
N PHE A 52 22.26 -8.27 -54.08
CA PHE A 52 22.42 -6.85 -54.40
C PHE A 52 23.27 -6.61 -55.66
N ASP A 53 23.97 -7.64 -56.17
CA ASP A 53 24.70 -7.62 -57.44
C ASP A 53 23.71 -7.88 -58.60
N ASN A 54 23.09 -6.81 -59.09
CA ASN A 54 22.03 -6.88 -60.09
C ASN A 54 22.57 -7.26 -61.48
N ASN A 55 23.78 -6.80 -61.80
CA ASN A 55 24.41 -7.09 -63.09
C ASN A 55 25.21 -8.42 -63.10
N ARG A 56 25.34 -9.07 -61.93
CA ARG A 56 26.01 -10.37 -61.71
C ARG A 56 27.46 -10.38 -62.13
N ASN A 57 28.15 -9.25 -62.00
CA ASN A 57 29.57 -9.13 -62.36
C ASN A 57 30.52 -9.53 -61.21
N GLY A 58 29.98 -9.97 -60.06
CA GLY A 58 30.74 -10.37 -58.89
C GLY A 58 31.22 -9.21 -58.02
N LYS A 59 30.74 -7.98 -58.29
CA LYS A 59 31.08 -6.76 -57.55
C LYS A 59 29.82 -5.96 -57.24
N LEU A 60 29.84 -5.26 -56.11
CA LEU A 60 28.79 -4.32 -55.74
C LEU A 60 29.22 -2.91 -56.13
N SER A 61 28.53 -2.33 -57.11
CA SER A 61 28.72 -0.94 -57.51
C SER A 61 28.19 0.03 -56.46
N THR A 62 28.64 1.29 -56.51
CA THR A 62 28.12 2.34 -55.62
C THR A 62 26.60 2.52 -55.74
N THR A 63 26.04 2.36 -56.95
CA THR A 63 24.60 2.45 -57.18
C THR A 63 23.86 1.30 -56.51
N GLU A 64 24.37 0.07 -56.60
CA GLU A 64 23.79 -1.12 -55.96
C GLU A 64 23.87 -1.02 -54.44
N ILE A 65 24.98 -0.54 -53.89
CA ILE A 65 25.15 -0.34 -52.45
C ILE A 65 24.20 0.74 -51.90
N ASN A 66 24.06 1.86 -52.61
CA ASN A 66 23.31 3.03 -52.12
C ASN A 66 21.80 2.80 -52.01
N VAL A 67 21.25 1.86 -52.78
CA VAL A 67 19.83 1.49 -52.71
C VAL A 67 19.50 0.54 -51.56
N VAL A 68 20.51 -0.12 -50.95
CA VAL A 68 20.28 -1.05 -49.84
C VAL A 68 19.99 -0.29 -48.55
N LYS A 69 18.74 -0.40 -48.09
CA LYS A 69 18.24 0.25 -46.86
C LYS A 69 18.03 -0.71 -45.70
N ASN A 70 17.84 -2.00 -45.99
CA ASN A 70 17.61 -3.02 -45.00
C ASN A 70 18.46 -4.25 -45.34
N ILE A 71 19.10 -4.82 -44.31
CA ILE A 71 19.75 -6.12 -44.35
C ILE A 71 19.18 -6.93 -43.19
N ASP A 72 18.55 -8.05 -43.51
CA ASP A 72 18.12 -9.06 -42.55
C ASP A 72 18.80 -10.39 -42.84
N VAL A 73 19.69 -10.77 -41.93
CA VAL A 73 20.46 -12.01 -41.97
C VAL A 73 20.24 -12.84 -40.71
N SER A 74 19.10 -12.68 -40.07
CA SER A 74 18.73 -13.38 -38.84
C SER A 74 18.63 -14.90 -39.05
N GLU A 75 19.02 -15.68 -38.04
CA GLU A 75 18.89 -17.15 -38.00
C GLU A 75 19.65 -17.86 -39.13
N LYS A 76 20.83 -17.35 -39.52
CA LYS A 76 21.64 -17.88 -40.65
C LYS A 76 22.95 -18.54 -40.23
N ASN A 77 23.21 -18.65 -38.92
CA ASN A 77 24.45 -19.21 -38.37
C ASN A 77 25.71 -18.46 -38.87
N ILE A 78 25.57 -17.14 -39.12
CA ILE A 78 26.65 -16.25 -39.55
C ILE A 78 27.61 -16.02 -38.38
N LYS A 79 28.92 -16.07 -38.66
CA LYS A 79 29.99 -15.79 -37.68
C LYS A 79 30.58 -14.40 -37.84
N SER A 80 30.52 -13.82 -39.03
CA SER A 80 31.04 -12.48 -39.29
C SER A 80 30.14 -11.73 -40.27
N ILE A 81 29.80 -10.49 -39.90
CA ILE A 81 29.09 -9.55 -40.77
C ILE A 81 30.03 -8.53 -41.42
N LYS A 82 31.35 -8.81 -41.42
CA LYS A 82 32.35 -7.96 -42.08
C LYS A 82 31.95 -7.75 -43.55
N GLY A 83 32.00 -6.50 -43.99
CA GLY A 83 31.48 -6.02 -45.26
C GLY A 83 30.17 -5.26 -45.11
N VAL A 84 29.50 -5.30 -43.95
CA VAL A 84 28.30 -4.48 -43.70
C VAL A 84 28.61 -2.97 -43.72
N GLU A 85 29.85 -2.60 -43.41
CA GLU A 85 30.33 -1.21 -43.43
C GLU A 85 30.31 -0.58 -44.83
N PHE A 86 30.22 -1.37 -45.89
CA PHE A 86 30.08 -0.86 -47.26
C PHE A 86 28.70 -0.24 -47.51
N PHE A 87 27.66 -0.70 -46.83
CA PHE A 87 26.28 -0.22 -47.02
C PHE A 87 26.01 1.09 -46.27
N VAL A 88 26.66 2.18 -46.69
CA VAL A 88 26.64 3.49 -46.01
C VAL A 88 25.26 4.14 -45.89
N HIS A 89 24.29 3.72 -46.72
CA HIS A 89 22.90 4.19 -46.72
C HIS A 89 21.93 3.28 -45.95
N LEU A 90 22.44 2.23 -45.30
CA LEU A 90 21.66 1.27 -44.52
C LEU A 90 20.93 1.96 -43.37
N GLU A 91 19.64 1.66 -43.23
CA GLU A 91 18.74 2.23 -42.22
C GLU A 91 18.30 1.18 -41.19
N GLU A 92 18.29 -0.10 -41.56
CA GLU A 92 17.91 -1.21 -40.69
C GLU A 92 18.86 -2.40 -40.87
N LEU A 93 19.38 -2.94 -39.76
CA LEU A 93 20.21 -4.14 -39.74
C LEU A 93 19.66 -5.12 -38.71
N GLU A 94 19.20 -6.27 -39.19
CA GLU A 94 18.74 -7.40 -38.38
C GLU A 94 19.72 -8.57 -38.57
N CYS A 95 20.39 -8.98 -37.49
CA CYS A 95 21.33 -10.10 -37.49
C CYS A 95 21.13 -11.03 -36.29
N VAL A 96 19.87 -11.20 -35.90
CA VAL A 96 19.43 -11.93 -34.69
C VAL A 96 19.77 -13.42 -34.78
N LYS A 97 20.07 -14.07 -33.64
CA LYS A 97 20.28 -15.53 -33.54
C LYS A 97 21.34 -16.02 -34.52
N ASN A 98 22.53 -15.44 -34.42
CA ASN A 98 23.72 -15.84 -35.16
C ASN A 98 24.86 -16.14 -34.17
N LYS A 99 26.09 -16.25 -34.65
CA LYS A 99 27.31 -16.48 -33.86
C LYS A 99 28.31 -15.34 -34.06
N ILE A 100 27.80 -14.11 -34.18
CA ILE A 100 28.60 -12.93 -34.47
C ILE A 100 29.28 -12.49 -33.18
N SER A 101 30.61 -12.40 -33.20
CA SER A 101 31.41 -11.94 -32.05
C SER A 101 31.93 -10.50 -32.19
N ASP A 102 31.93 -9.96 -33.41
CA ASP A 102 32.31 -8.58 -33.73
C ASP A 102 31.40 -8.00 -34.82
N ILE A 103 31.00 -6.74 -34.63
CA ILE A 103 30.15 -5.99 -35.55
C ILE A 103 30.69 -4.57 -35.72
N ASN A 104 30.98 -4.19 -36.96
CA ASN A 104 31.41 -2.84 -37.30
C ASN A 104 30.33 -2.10 -38.08
N VAL A 105 29.55 -1.27 -37.39
CA VAL A 105 28.51 -0.42 -37.99
C VAL A 105 28.94 1.05 -38.12
N SER A 106 30.23 1.36 -37.94
CA SER A 106 30.73 2.73 -37.86
C SER A 106 30.49 3.58 -39.12
N LYS A 107 30.31 2.93 -40.27
CA LYS A 107 30.03 3.57 -41.58
C LYS A 107 28.54 3.67 -41.91
N ASN A 108 27.70 2.88 -41.25
CA ASN A 108 26.24 2.89 -41.44
C ASN A 108 25.60 4.06 -40.66
N THR A 109 26.03 5.29 -40.93
CA THR A 109 25.63 6.49 -40.15
C THR A 109 24.14 6.84 -40.27
N LYS A 110 23.45 6.27 -41.26
CA LYS A 110 21.99 6.38 -41.47
C LYS A 110 21.17 5.32 -40.72
N LEU A 111 21.82 4.42 -40.00
CA LEU A 111 21.17 3.33 -39.28
C LEU A 111 20.20 3.88 -38.22
N LYS A 112 18.92 3.51 -38.34
CA LYS A 112 17.82 3.84 -37.44
C LYS A 112 17.47 2.67 -36.52
N LYS A 113 17.62 1.44 -37.01
CA LYS A 113 17.39 0.22 -36.22
C LYS A 113 18.58 -0.71 -36.33
N LEU A 114 19.05 -1.17 -35.18
CA LEU A 114 20.04 -2.24 -35.08
C LEU A 114 19.50 -3.31 -34.15
N ASN A 115 19.34 -4.52 -34.68
CA ASN A 115 18.99 -5.69 -33.91
C ASN A 115 20.05 -6.78 -34.09
N CYS A 116 20.87 -6.95 -33.07
CA CYS A 116 21.93 -7.95 -32.99
C CYS A 116 21.73 -8.89 -31.79
N GLU A 117 20.47 -9.11 -31.40
CA GLU A 117 20.14 -10.00 -30.27
C GLU A 117 20.56 -11.45 -30.54
N TRP A 118 20.83 -12.22 -29.48
CA TRP A 118 21.22 -13.64 -29.57
C TRP A 118 22.48 -13.83 -30.45
N ASN A 119 23.58 -13.25 -30.01
CA ASN A 119 24.90 -13.36 -30.63
C ASN A 119 25.98 -13.57 -29.55
N GLU A 120 27.25 -13.45 -29.92
CA GLU A 120 28.40 -13.66 -29.03
C GLU A 120 29.19 -12.35 -28.81
N LEU A 121 28.52 -11.19 -28.93
CA LEU A 121 29.17 -9.88 -28.86
C LEU A 121 29.72 -9.60 -27.46
N THR A 122 30.99 -9.23 -27.39
CA THR A 122 31.64 -8.75 -26.16
C THR A 122 31.80 -7.23 -26.11
N ASN A 123 31.71 -6.59 -27.28
CA ASN A 123 31.71 -5.14 -27.45
C ASN A 123 30.76 -4.74 -28.59
N LEU A 124 30.23 -3.52 -28.53
CA LEU A 124 29.39 -2.92 -29.57
C LEU A 124 29.62 -1.40 -29.58
N ASP A 125 30.22 -0.89 -30.65
CA ASP A 125 30.38 0.56 -30.88
C ASP A 125 29.26 1.07 -31.80
N VAL A 126 28.38 1.89 -31.24
CA VAL A 126 27.28 2.58 -31.95
C VAL A 126 27.45 4.10 -31.95
N THR A 127 28.63 4.61 -31.57
CA THR A 127 28.87 6.05 -31.36
C THR A 127 28.75 6.89 -32.63
N LYS A 128 28.85 6.26 -33.81
CA LYS A 128 28.66 6.90 -35.13
C LYS A 128 27.24 6.81 -35.65
N ASN A 129 26.41 5.94 -35.10
CA ASN A 129 25.03 5.70 -35.54
C ASN A 129 24.06 6.67 -34.83
N THR A 130 24.31 7.97 -35.00
CA THR A 130 23.56 9.07 -34.35
C THR A 130 22.08 9.13 -34.75
N SER A 131 21.71 8.45 -35.83
CA SER A 131 20.33 8.30 -36.31
C SER A 131 19.55 7.17 -35.62
N LEU A 132 20.18 6.38 -34.72
CA LEU A 132 19.52 5.24 -34.07
C LEU A 132 18.30 5.68 -33.26
N ILE A 133 17.18 5.02 -33.53
CA ILE A 133 15.89 5.13 -32.85
C ILE A 133 15.65 3.89 -31.99
N GLU A 134 16.11 2.73 -32.46
CA GLU A 134 15.92 1.44 -31.80
C GLU A 134 17.23 0.66 -31.81
N LEU A 135 17.63 0.19 -30.63
CA LEU A 135 18.78 -0.67 -30.45
C LEU A 135 18.36 -1.90 -29.64
N ARG A 136 18.54 -3.08 -30.24
CA ARG A 136 18.38 -4.36 -29.59
C ARG A 136 19.68 -5.13 -29.65
N CYS A 137 20.33 -5.27 -28.49
CA CYS A 137 21.59 -6.00 -28.33
C CYS A 137 21.54 -6.96 -27.13
N GLY A 138 20.34 -7.40 -26.76
CA GLY A 138 20.12 -8.41 -25.73
C GLY A 138 20.69 -9.79 -26.08
N ILE A 139 20.89 -10.64 -25.08
CA ILE A 139 21.41 -12.00 -25.19
C ILE A 139 22.76 -12.01 -25.89
N ASN A 140 23.72 -11.32 -25.28
CA ASN A 140 25.11 -11.21 -25.70
C ASN A 140 26.02 -11.30 -24.44
N HIS A 141 27.27 -10.85 -24.55
CA HIS A 141 28.25 -10.81 -23.46
C HIS A 141 28.76 -9.39 -23.19
N LEU A 142 27.95 -8.36 -23.47
CA LEU A 142 28.31 -6.96 -23.29
C LEU A 142 28.44 -6.62 -21.81
N THR A 143 29.49 -5.90 -21.45
CA THR A 143 29.72 -5.37 -20.10
C THR A 143 29.50 -3.85 -20.02
N THR A 144 29.66 -3.15 -21.15
CA THR A 144 29.50 -1.69 -21.29
C THR A 144 29.04 -1.35 -22.71
N ILE A 145 28.42 -0.18 -22.88
CA ILE A 145 28.07 0.39 -24.18
C ILE A 145 28.03 1.92 -24.06
N ASP A 146 28.57 2.63 -25.05
CA ASP A 146 28.50 4.10 -25.11
C ASP A 146 27.31 4.53 -25.98
N LEU A 147 26.31 5.13 -25.34
CA LEU A 147 25.07 5.62 -25.97
C LEU A 147 24.99 7.15 -26.03
N LYS A 148 26.06 7.87 -25.67
CA LYS A 148 26.05 9.33 -25.50
C LYS A 148 25.63 10.10 -26.76
N ASN A 149 25.96 9.56 -27.93
CA ASN A 149 25.68 10.17 -29.23
C ASN A 149 24.34 9.73 -29.84
N ASN A 150 23.68 8.72 -29.28
CA ASN A 150 22.44 8.14 -29.81
C ASN A 150 21.21 8.86 -29.25
N LYS A 151 21.16 10.19 -29.40
CA LYS A 151 20.14 11.06 -28.78
C LYS A 151 18.72 10.84 -29.30
N ASN A 152 18.57 10.19 -30.45
CA ASN A 152 17.28 9.85 -31.06
C ASN A 152 16.68 8.54 -30.54
N LEU A 153 17.38 7.83 -29.65
CA LEU A 153 16.99 6.51 -29.17
C LEU A 153 15.69 6.59 -28.37
N ARG A 154 14.73 5.72 -28.73
CA ARG A 154 13.40 5.58 -28.11
C ARG A 154 13.20 4.21 -27.48
N VAL A 155 13.84 3.19 -28.04
CA VAL A 155 13.72 1.79 -27.60
C VAL A 155 15.12 1.23 -27.39
N LEU A 156 15.38 0.69 -26.20
CA LEU A 156 16.64 0.06 -25.84
C LEU A 156 16.40 -1.31 -25.21
N TRP A 157 16.83 -2.37 -25.90
CA TRP A 157 16.72 -3.76 -25.46
C TRP A 157 18.12 -4.33 -25.24
N CYS A 158 18.51 -4.46 -23.98
CA CYS A 158 19.84 -4.86 -23.54
C CYS A 158 19.80 -6.03 -22.54
N GLN A 159 18.70 -6.81 -22.53
CA GLN A 159 18.51 -7.91 -21.60
C GLN A 159 19.54 -9.02 -21.75
N THR A 160 19.78 -9.80 -20.70
CA THR A 160 20.69 -10.97 -20.69
C THR A 160 22.08 -10.60 -21.23
N ASN A 161 22.71 -9.63 -20.58
CA ASN A 161 24.10 -9.24 -20.78
C ASN A 161 24.82 -9.27 -19.41
N ARG A 162 25.92 -8.52 -19.25
CA ARG A 162 26.69 -8.41 -18.01
C ARG A 162 26.89 -6.95 -17.61
N PHE A 163 25.91 -6.09 -17.89
CA PHE A 163 25.99 -4.68 -17.52
C PHE A 163 25.95 -4.54 -15.98
N THR A 164 26.95 -3.88 -15.41
CA THR A 164 26.98 -3.50 -13.99
C THR A 164 26.48 -2.07 -13.76
N ASN A 165 26.56 -1.25 -14.80
CA ASN A 165 26.00 0.09 -14.91
C ASN A 165 25.58 0.35 -16.37
N LEU A 166 24.78 1.39 -16.56
CA LEU A 166 24.41 1.88 -17.89
C LEU A 166 24.14 3.39 -17.81
N ASP A 167 24.84 4.18 -18.63
CA ASP A 167 24.60 5.63 -18.74
C ASP A 167 23.65 5.92 -19.90
N ILE A 168 22.45 6.40 -19.58
CA ILE A 168 21.40 6.79 -20.53
C ILE A 168 20.93 8.24 -20.36
N LYS A 169 21.75 9.09 -19.72
CA LYS A 169 21.36 10.47 -19.38
C LYS A 169 21.13 11.38 -20.59
N GLU A 170 21.79 11.10 -21.71
CA GLU A 170 21.66 11.86 -22.96
C GLU A 170 20.53 11.32 -23.86
N ASN A 171 20.00 10.13 -23.56
CA ASN A 171 18.95 9.47 -24.34
C ASN A 171 17.56 9.90 -23.82
N ILE A 172 17.31 11.21 -23.83
CA ILE A 172 16.13 11.84 -23.21
C ILE A 172 14.80 11.46 -23.87
N LEU A 173 14.83 10.87 -25.07
CA LEU A 173 13.67 10.43 -25.83
C LEU A 173 13.30 8.95 -25.59
N LEU A 174 14.01 8.25 -24.70
CA LEU A 174 13.72 6.86 -24.36
C LEU A 174 12.29 6.71 -23.81
N LYS A 175 11.56 5.78 -24.42
CA LYS A 175 10.19 5.38 -24.04
C LYS A 175 10.17 3.98 -23.44
N GLU A 176 11.03 3.10 -23.92
CA GLU A 176 11.09 1.70 -23.52
C GLU A 176 12.53 1.29 -23.25
N VAL A 177 12.76 0.75 -22.06
CA VAL A 177 14.08 0.26 -21.62
C VAL A 177 13.92 -1.12 -21.00
N PHE A 178 14.58 -2.11 -21.59
CA PHE A 178 14.59 -3.49 -21.12
C PHE A 178 16.01 -3.91 -20.76
N LEU A 179 16.23 -4.15 -19.46
CA LEU A 179 17.51 -4.45 -18.83
C LEU A 179 17.48 -5.77 -18.06
N VAL A 180 16.50 -6.63 -18.33
CA VAL A 180 16.30 -7.93 -17.66
C VAL A 180 17.60 -8.71 -17.59
N LYS A 181 17.88 -9.34 -16.45
CA LYS A 181 18.98 -10.30 -16.30
C LYS A 181 20.33 -9.69 -16.68
N ASN A 182 20.71 -8.67 -15.91
CA ASN A 182 22.04 -8.05 -15.93
C ASN A 182 22.61 -8.04 -14.50
N GLU A 183 23.65 -7.26 -14.25
CA GLU A 183 24.29 -7.13 -12.94
C GLU A 183 24.14 -5.70 -12.38
N ILE A 184 23.14 -4.94 -12.84
CA ILE A 184 22.96 -3.53 -12.52
C ILE A 184 22.60 -3.36 -11.04
N SER A 185 23.35 -2.51 -10.33
CA SER A 185 23.08 -2.18 -8.92
C SER A 185 22.47 -0.79 -8.73
N THR A 186 22.68 0.11 -9.69
CA THR A 186 22.19 1.49 -9.71
C THR A 186 21.89 1.93 -11.13
N LEU A 187 20.83 2.70 -11.33
CA LEU A 187 20.44 3.25 -12.63
C LEU A 187 19.90 4.67 -12.42
N ASP A 188 20.46 5.64 -13.13
CA ASP A 188 19.96 7.02 -13.13
C ASP A 188 18.95 7.20 -14.27
N LEU A 189 17.73 7.58 -13.90
CA LEU A 189 16.59 7.78 -14.80
C LEU A 189 16.09 9.24 -14.82
N SER A 190 16.82 10.15 -14.17
CA SER A 190 16.39 11.54 -13.92
C SER A 190 16.06 12.33 -15.20
N ASN A 191 16.74 12.03 -16.30
CA ASN A 191 16.54 12.69 -17.60
C ASN A 191 15.57 11.96 -18.54
N ASN A 192 15.19 10.72 -18.26
CA ASN A 192 14.37 9.89 -19.16
C ASN A 192 12.86 10.14 -18.90
N LYS A 193 12.42 11.39 -19.06
CA LYS A 193 11.05 11.85 -18.73
C LYS A 193 9.97 11.27 -19.64
N GLU A 194 10.35 10.78 -20.81
CA GLU A 194 9.44 10.16 -21.79
C GLU A 194 9.23 8.66 -21.54
N LEU A 195 9.85 8.08 -20.51
CA LEU A 195 9.80 6.65 -20.22
C LEU A 195 8.38 6.18 -19.88
N GLN A 196 7.93 5.14 -20.59
CA GLN A 196 6.59 4.54 -20.47
C GLN A 196 6.67 3.09 -19.98
N ILE A 197 7.71 2.36 -20.41
CA ILE A 197 7.96 0.97 -20.02
C ILE A 197 9.38 0.87 -19.51
N LEU A 198 9.51 0.36 -18.28
CA LEU A 198 10.80 0.05 -17.67
C LEU A 198 10.78 -1.39 -17.18
N ASP A 199 11.73 -2.18 -17.67
CA ASP A 199 11.99 -3.52 -17.17
C ASP A 199 13.44 -3.61 -16.69
N VAL A 200 13.61 -3.67 -15.37
CA VAL A 200 14.90 -3.84 -14.68
C VAL A 200 14.93 -5.15 -13.89
N SER A 201 14.09 -6.10 -14.27
CA SER A 201 13.97 -7.39 -13.59
C SER A 201 15.28 -8.18 -13.56
N GLU A 202 15.44 -9.06 -12.57
CA GLU A 202 16.61 -9.95 -12.44
C GLU A 202 17.96 -9.18 -12.43
N ASN A 203 18.06 -8.18 -11.55
CA ASN A 203 19.26 -7.34 -11.35
C ASN A 203 19.64 -7.27 -9.86
N ASN A 204 20.54 -6.35 -9.50
CA ASN A 204 21.04 -6.14 -8.13
C ASN A 204 20.58 -4.80 -7.53
N ILE A 205 19.49 -4.21 -8.04
CA ILE A 205 19.06 -2.85 -7.66
C ILE A 205 18.53 -2.85 -6.22
N LYS A 206 19.06 -1.94 -5.42
CA LYS A 206 18.62 -1.72 -4.02
C LYS A 206 17.58 -0.61 -3.89
N ASN A 207 17.75 0.45 -4.68
CA ASN A 207 16.88 1.62 -4.73
C ASN A 207 16.77 2.09 -6.17
N ILE A 208 15.61 2.60 -6.56
CA ILE A 208 15.35 3.19 -7.87
C ILE A 208 14.52 4.46 -7.70
N ASP A 209 14.99 5.58 -8.24
CA ASP A 209 14.24 6.84 -8.25
C ASP A 209 13.42 6.93 -9.54
N LEU A 210 12.10 6.96 -9.38
CA LEU A 210 11.12 7.03 -10.47
C LEU A 210 10.37 8.37 -10.51
N SER A 211 10.81 9.35 -9.70
CA SER A 211 10.09 10.61 -9.47
C SER A 211 9.97 11.49 -10.72
N ASN A 212 10.91 11.36 -11.66
CA ASN A 212 10.93 12.09 -12.94
C ASN A 212 10.23 11.34 -14.08
N ASN A 213 9.90 10.05 -13.91
CA ASN A 213 9.35 9.20 -14.95
C ASN A 213 7.82 9.17 -14.87
N THR A 214 7.18 10.34 -14.86
CA THR A 214 5.73 10.48 -14.58
C THR A 214 4.83 9.85 -15.64
N LYS A 215 5.37 9.53 -16.83
CA LYS A 215 4.68 8.86 -17.94
C LYS A 215 4.74 7.33 -17.86
N LEU A 216 5.33 6.76 -16.82
CA LEU A 216 5.50 5.32 -16.66
C LEU A 216 4.14 4.62 -16.54
N VAL A 217 3.89 3.66 -17.43
CA VAL A 217 2.67 2.84 -17.51
C VAL A 217 2.93 1.41 -17.05
N LYS A 218 4.12 0.88 -17.31
CA LYS A 218 4.55 -0.45 -16.86
C LYS A 218 5.91 -0.39 -16.20
N LEU A 219 6.00 -1.02 -15.02
CA LEU A 219 7.24 -1.28 -14.32
C LEU A 219 7.36 -2.77 -14.01
N ASP A 220 8.41 -3.41 -14.50
CA ASP A 220 8.91 -4.68 -13.98
C ASP A 220 10.24 -4.47 -13.26
N ALA A 221 10.22 -4.68 -11.95
CA ALA A 221 11.35 -4.62 -11.05
C ALA A 221 11.50 -5.92 -10.24
N ARG A 222 10.95 -7.04 -10.73
CA ARG A 222 11.01 -8.34 -10.04
C ARG A 222 12.44 -8.84 -9.89
N THR A 223 12.68 -9.67 -8.87
CA THR A 223 13.97 -10.32 -8.62
C THR A 223 15.11 -9.30 -8.53
N ASN A 224 15.02 -8.43 -7.54
CA ASN A 224 16.01 -7.40 -7.21
C ASN A 224 16.30 -7.41 -5.69
N LYS A 225 16.83 -6.31 -5.14
CA LYS A 225 17.13 -6.14 -3.70
C LYS A 225 16.40 -4.94 -3.11
N LEU A 226 15.25 -4.56 -3.68
CA LEU A 226 14.48 -3.40 -3.25
C LEU A 226 13.91 -3.60 -1.84
N SER A 227 14.24 -2.70 -0.92
CA SER A 227 13.61 -2.63 0.40
C SER A 227 12.39 -1.70 0.44
N GLU A 228 12.35 -0.76 -0.49
CA GLU A 228 11.26 0.20 -0.70
C GLU A 228 11.09 0.47 -2.20
N ILE A 229 9.91 0.96 -2.57
CA ILE A 229 9.61 1.41 -3.93
C ILE A 229 8.60 2.56 -3.84
N ASP A 230 8.97 3.74 -4.36
CA ASP A 230 8.09 4.90 -4.44
C ASP A 230 7.57 5.06 -5.86
N VAL A 231 6.27 4.80 -6.04
CA VAL A 231 5.54 4.99 -7.30
C VAL A 231 4.52 6.14 -7.22
N SER A 232 4.63 7.01 -6.21
CA SER A 232 3.64 8.05 -5.92
C SER A 232 3.50 9.12 -7.00
N LYS A 233 4.51 9.25 -7.88
CA LYS A 233 4.55 10.18 -9.02
C LYS A 233 4.12 9.55 -10.35
N ASN A 234 4.03 8.23 -10.42
CA ASN A 234 3.71 7.49 -11.64
C ASN A 234 2.19 7.28 -11.73
N LEU A 235 1.44 8.38 -11.93
CA LEU A 235 -0.03 8.40 -11.87
C LEU A 235 -0.69 7.56 -12.99
N ASP A 236 0.05 7.34 -14.07
CA ASP A 236 -0.38 6.53 -15.21
C ASP A 236 -0.04 5.03 -15.10
N LEU A 237 0.60 4.62 -13.99
CA LEU A 237 1.05 3.25 -13.79
C LEU A 237 -0.14 2.28 -13.78
N GLY A 238 -0.17 1.38 -14.76
CA GLY A 238 -1.18 0.35 -14.93
C GLY A 238 -0.73 -1.03 -14.49
N SER A 239 0.57 -1.33 -14.61
CA SER A 239 1.15 -2.62 -14.24
C SER A 239 2.39 -2.44 -13.38
N LEU A 240 2.40 -3.07 -12.21
CA LEU A 240 3.54 -3.12 -11.29
C LEU A 240 3.90 -4.57 -10.96
N GLU A 241 5.07 -4.99 -11.41
CA GLU A 241 5.71 -6.27 -11.08
C GLU A 241 6.91 -5.98 -10.17
N CYS A 242 6.83 -6.36 -8.90
CA CYS A 242 7.88 -6.12 -7.90
C CYS A 242 8.10 -7.34 -6.99
N GLN A 243 7.75 -8.52 -7.47
CA GLN A 243 7.93 -9.79 -6.78
C GLN A 243 9.40 -10.15 -6.57
N GLU A 244 9.69 -10.98 -5.58
CA GLU A 244 11.06 -11.41 -5.24
C GLU A 244 12.01 -10.26 -4.87
N ASN A 245 11.55 -9.42 -3.94
CA ASN A 245 12.30 -8.31 -3.37
C ASN A 245 12.28 -8.39 -1.82
N LEU A 246 12.58 -7.28 -1.14
CA LEU A 246 12.63 -7.17 0.32
C LEU A 246 11.62 -6.16 0.87
N LEU A 247 10.56 -5.85 0.10
CA LEU A 247 9.58 -4.81 0.41
C LEU A 247 8.80 -5.15 1.68
N LYS A 248 8.69 -4.19 2.60
CA LYS A 248 7.88 -4.29 3.83
C LYS A 248 6.54 -3.55 3.74
N ASN A 249 6.46 -2.59 2.83
CA ASN A 249 5.32 -1.73 2.59
C ASN A 249 5.40 -1.16 1.17
N ILE A 250 4.24 -0.81 0.61
CA ILE A 250 4.08 -0.15 -0.69
C ILE A 250 2.91 0.82 -0.55
N ASP A 251 3.08 2.08 -0.93
CA ASP A 251 2.00 3.07 -1.00
C ASP A 251 1.46 3.16 -2.43
N LEU A 252 0.22 2.72 -2.64
CA LEU A 252 -0.45 2.69 -3.94
C LEU A 252 -1.62 3.68 -4.04
N LYS A 253 -1.77 4.60 -3.08
CA LYS A 253 -2.95 5.48 -2.98
C LYS A 253 -3.16 6.36 -4.22
N ASN A 254 -2.08 6.69 -4.93
CA ASN A 254 -2.10 7.57 -6.10
C ASN A 254 -2.23 6.81 -7.43
N ASN A 255 -1.96 5.50 -7.45
CA ASN A 255 -1.89 4.67 -8.66
C ASN A 255 -3.27 4.12 -9.04
N LYS A 256 -4.22 5.02 -9.31
CA LYS A 256 -5.63 4.68 -9.56
C LYS A 256 -5.88 3.89 -10.85
N LYS A 257 -4.93 3.92 -11.79
CA LYS A 257 -5.00 3.20 -13.07
C LYS A 257 -4.44 1.77 -13.00
N LEU A 258 -3.95 1.34 -11.83
CA LEU A 258 -3.36 0.03 -11.65
C LEU A 258 -4.40 -1.08 -11.91
N TYR A 259 -4.16 -1.88 -12.95
CA TYR A 259 -4.97 -3.05 -13.32
C TYR A 259 -4.25 -4.37 -12.98
N TYR A 260 -2.92 -4.35 -12.84
CA TYR A 260 -2.10 -5.52 -12.50
C TYR A 260 -1.10 -5.18 -11.40
N LEU A 261 -1.07 -6.00 -10.35
CA LEU A 261 -0.08 -5.94 -9.28
C LEU A 261 0.43 -7.35 -8.95
N ASP A 262 1.74 -7.56 -9.09
CA ASP A 262 2.44 -8.68 -8.47
C ASP A 262 3.50 -8.17 -7.49
N CYS A 263 3.24 -8.37 -6.20
CA CYS A 263 4.17 -8.10 -5.12
C CYS A 263 4.46 -9.35 -4.29
N SER A 264 4.39 -10.52 -4.93
CA SER A 264 4.66 -11.82 -4.31
C SER A 264 6.11 -11.93 -3.81
N ASN A 265 6.39 -12.84 -2.88
CA ASN A 265 7.74 -13.12 -2.38
C ASN A 265 8.47 -11.86 -1.88
N ASN A 266 7.83 -11.19 -0.93
CA ASN A 266 8.33 -9.99 -0.25
C ASN A 266 8.15 -10.17 1.28
N LYS A 267 8.11 -9.08 2.04
CA LYS A 267 7.89 -9.07 3.50
C LYS A 267 6.69 -8.22 3.90
N LEU A 268 5.68 -8.15 3.02
CA LEU A 268 4.49 -7.34 3.23
C LEU A 268 3.56 -7.99 4.26
N LYS A 269 3.03 -7.17 5.17
CA LYS A 269 2.03 -7.60 6.17
C LYS A 269 0.65 -7.01 5.91
N ASN A 270 0.59 -5.93 5.15
CA ASN A 270 -0.61 -5.17 4.84
C ASN A 270 -0.41 -4.41 3.54
N LEU A 271 -1.53 -4.06 2.91
CA LEU A 271 -1.59 -3.29 1.68
C LEU A 271 -2.95 -2.57 1.65
N ASP A 272 -2.94 -1.26 1.43
CA ASP A 272 -4.16 -0.47 1.24
C ASP A 272 -4.48 -0.39 -0.24
N LEU A 273 -5.64 -0.96 -0.62
CA LEU A 273 -6.13 -1.02 -2.00
C LEU A 273 -7.44 -0.23 -2.19
N SER A 274 -7.77 0.65 -1.24
CA SER A 274 -9.03 1.41 -1.25
C SER A 274 -9.19 2.32 -2.47
N ASN A 275 -8.09 2.76 -3.09
CA ASN A 275 -8.06 3.62 -4.28
C ASN A 275 -7.76 2.88 -5.60
N ASN A 276 -7.63 1.55 -5.57
CA ASN A 276 -7.22 0.74 -6.73
C ASN A 276 -8.40 -0.09 -7.27
N SER A 277 -9.60 0.49 -7.37
CA SER A 277 -10.82 -0.24 -7.74
C SER A 277 -10.80 -0.86 -9.15
N GLY A 278 -9.88 -0.43 -10.01
CA GLY A 278 -9.65 -0.99 -11.35
C GLY A 278 -8.74 -2.22 -11.39
N LEU A 279 -8.24 -2.68 -10.24
CA LEU A 279 -7.34 -3.83 -10.18
C LEU A 279 -8.04 -5.12 -10.62
N MET A 280 -7.51 -5.75 -11.66
CA MET A 280 -8.00 -7.01 -12.22
C MET A 280 -7.22 -8.21 -11.70
N SER A 281 -5.91 -8.05 -11.51
CA SER A 281 -5.01 -9.10 -11.03
C SER A 281 -4.23 -8.64 -9.80
N LEU A 282 -4.37 -9.40 -8.71
CA LEU A 282 -3.63 -9.19 -7.46
C LEU A 282 -2.88 -10.46 -7.07
N LEU A 283 -1.55 -10.41 -7.11
CA LEU A 283 -0.67 -11.50 -6.71
C LEU A 283 0.16 -11.05 -5.50
N ILE A 284 -0.11 -11.65 -4.35
CA ILE A 284 0.51 -11.33 -3.05
C ILE A 284 1.10 -12.57 -2.37
N SER A 285 1.27 -13.67 -3.10
CA SER A 285 1.73 -14.94 -2.56
C SER A 285 3.10 -14.82 -1.88
N LYS A 286 3.40 -15.66 -0.89
CA LYS A 286 4.69 -15.68 -0.17
C LYS A 286 5.01 -14.33 0.50
N ASN A 287 4.10 -13.87 1.33
CA ASN A 287 4.26 -12.67 2.17
C ASN A 287 3.85 -13.02 3.62
N ASP A 288 3.65 -12.01 4.47
CA ASP A 288 3.22 -12.13 5.86
C ASP A 288 1.79 -11.60 6.08
N PHE A 289 0.91 -11.64 5.08
CA PHE A 289 -0.45 -11.12 5.21
C PHE A 289 -1.31 -11.99 6.14
N GLU A 290 -1.92 -11.36 7.14
CA GLU A 290 -2.90 -11.98 8.05
C GLU A 290 -4.35 -11.62 7.68
N ASN A 291 -4.54 -10.49 6.99
CA ASN A 291 -5.80 -10.01 6.46
C ASN A 291 -5.56 -9.05 5.28
N ILE A 292 -6.57 -8.91 4.43
CA ILE A 292 -6.59 -7.96 3.32
C ILE A 292 -8.04 -7.56 3.04
N ASP A 293 -8.27 -6.27 2.78
CA ASP A 293 -9.58 -5.76 2.39
C ASP A 293 -9.67 -5.72 0.86
N LEU A 294 -10.58 -6.52 0.31
CA LEU A 294 -10.82 -6.63 -1.14
C LEU A 294 -12.13 -5.95 -1.57
N SER A 295 -12.84 -5.29 -0.64
CA SER A 295 -14.20 -4.80 -0.86
C SER A 295 -14.32 -3.73 -1.96
N SER A 296 -13.25 -2.97 -2.20
CA SER A 296 -13.19 -1.96 -3.27
C SER A 296 -12.93 -2.55 -4.67
N LEU A 297 -12.48 -3.81 -4.76
CA LEU A 297 -11.90 -4.39 -5.98
C LEU A 297 -12.96 -5.14 -6.81
N LYS A 298 -13.94 -4.41 -7.34
CA LYS A 298 -15.06 -4.98 -8.11
C LYS A 298 -14.63 -5.64 -9.42
N GLU A 299 -13.50 -5.21 -9.98
CA GLU A 299 -12.93 -5.70 -11.24
C GLU A 299 -11.99 -6.91 -11.05
N LEU A 300 -11.70 -7.30 -9.81
CA LEU A 300 -10.76 -8.37 -9.48
C LEU A 300 -11.23 -9.72 -10.05
N SER A 301 -10.44 -10.27 -10.97
CA SER A 301 -10.69 -11.55 -11.62
C SER A 301 -9.67 -12.62 -11.23
N ILE A 302 -8.45 -12.21 -10.89
CA ILE A 302 -7.34 -13.07 -10.49
C ILE A 302 -6.83 -12.65 -9.11
N PHE A 303 -6.89 -13.55 -8.14
CA PHE A 303 -6.33 -13.34 -6.80
C PHE A 303 -5.47 -14.51 -6.34
N HIS A 304 -4.15 -14.30 -6.28
CA HIS A 304 -3.19 -15.28 -5.80
C HIS A 304 -2.60 -14.81 -4.47
N CYS A 305 -2.76 -15.62 -3.43
CA CYS A 305 -2.37 -15.28 -2.07
C CYS A 305 -1.78 -16.47 -1.30
N ASP A 306 -1.25 -17.47 -2.00
CA ASP A 306 -0.66 -18.66 -1.40
C ASP A 306 0.49 -18.34 -0.44
N ASN A 307 0.72 -19.19 0.55
CA ASN A 307 1.83 -19.06 1.51
C ASN A 307 1.81 -17.69 2.24
N ASN A 308 0.66 -17.36 2.82
CA ASN A 308 0.48 -16.24 3.73
C ASN A 308 -0.03 -16.76 5.09
N LYS A 309 -0.58 -15.88 5.91
CA LYS A 309 -1.08 -16.15 7.28
C LYS A 309 -2.57 -15.89 7.41
N PHE A 310 -3.34 -16.00 6.32
CA PHE A 310 -4.78 -15.77 6.36
C PHE A 310 -5.48 -16.83 7.20
N THR A 311 -6.34 -16.39 8.11
CA THR A 311 -7.28 -17.27 8.84
C THR A 311 -8.70 -17.15 8.30
N SER A 312 -9.00 -16.03 7.64
CA SER A 312 -10.25 -15.79 6.93
C SER A 312 -10.00 -14.87 5.74
N LEU A 313 -10.88 -14.96 4.75
CA LEU A 313 -10.96 -14.04 3.61
C LEU A 313 -12.42 -13.78 3.27
N TYR A 314 -12.71 -12.57 2.80
CA TYR A 314 -14.05 -12.17 2.36
C TYR A 314 -14.00 -11.75 0.89
N THR A 315 -14.57 -12.57 0.02
CA THR A 315 -14.52 -12.41 -1.45
C THR A 315 -15.90 -12.18 -2.07
N ALA A 316 -16.96 -12.10 -1.26
CA ALA A 316 -18.33 -11.94 -1.76
C ALA A 316 -18.56 -10.61 -2.51
N ASN A 317 -17.73 -9.59 -2.25
CA ASN A 317 -17.76 -8.30 -2.95
C ASN A 317 -16.95 -8.28 -4.27
N ASN A 318 -16.42 -9.42 -4.71
CA ASN A 318 -15.60 -9.55 -5.92
C ASN A 318 -16.32 -10.45 -6.96
N PRO A 319 -17.40 -9.96 -7.60
CA PRO A 319 -18.27 -10.79 -8.43
C PRO A 319 -17.60 -11.33 -9.71
N ARG A 320 -16.44 -10.80 -10.08
CA ARG A 320 -15.67 -11.21 -11.26
C ARG A 320 -14.55 -12.20 -10.96
N LEU A 321 -14.36 -12.58 -9.69
CA LEU A 321 -13.29 -13.47 -9.27
C LEU A 321 -13.51 -14.87 -9.85
N THR A 322 -12.70 -15.24 -10.83
CA THR A 322 -12.76 -16.54 -11.52
C THR A 322 -11.51 -17.38 -11.29
N SER A 323 -10.38 -16.75 -10.97
CA SER A 323 -9.11 -17.42 -10.68
C SER A 323 -8.64 -17.08 -9.27
N PHE A 324 -8.57 -18.10 -8.41
CA PHE A 324 -8.16 -17.96 -7.03
C PHE A 324 -7.17 -19.05 -6.62
N TYR A 325 -6.04 -18.64 -6.05
CA TYR A 325 -5.04 -19.52 -5.47
C TYR A 325 -4.69 -19.04 -4.07
N GLY A 326 -5.04 -19.83 -3.06
CA GLY A 326 -4.89 -19.46 -1.64
C GLY A 326 -4.33 -20.57 -0.78
N LEU A 327 -3.49 -21.44 -1.34
CA LEU A 327 -2.95 -22.61 -0.65
C LEU A 327 -1.94 -22.24 0.45
N ASN A 328 -1.68 -23.21 1.34
CA ASN A 328 -0.62 -23.13 2.36
C ASN A 328 -0.73 -21.95 3.34
N GLN A 329 -1.95 -21.56 3.73
CA GLN A 329 -2.11 -20.56 4.77
C GLN A 329 -1.70 -21.14 6.11
N THR A 330 -0.74 -20.50 6.78
CA THR A 330 -0.20 -20.97 8.05
C THR A 330 -0.24 -19.87 9.09
N PHE A 331 -0.91 -20.11 10.20
CA PHE A 331 -1.05 -19.15 11.29
C PHE A 331 -0.68 -19.80 12.63
N ASP A 332 0.05 -19.09 13.49
CA ASP A 332 0.41 -19.62 14.80
C ASP A 332 -0.69 -19.31 15.82
N ILE A 333 -1.16 -20.32 16.55
CA ILE A 333 -2.05 -20.13 17.70
C ILE A 333 -1.36 -20.55 18.99
N TYR A 334 -1.62 -19.81 20.06
CA TYR A 334 -1.15 -20.11 21.39
C TYR A 334 -2.35 -20.53 22.25
N ILE A 335 -2.41 -21.81 22.59
CA ILE A 335 -3.53 -22.38 23.36
C ILE A 335 -3.23 -22.33 24.86
N ASN A 336 -4.28 -22.16 25.66
CA ASN A 336 -4.19 -22.25 27.11
C ASN A 336 -3.85 -23.68 27.52
N SER A 337 -2.76 -23.84 28.28
CA SER A 337 -2.25 -25.16 28.70
C SER A 337 -3.18 -25.91 29.65
N LYS A 338 -4.14 -25.24 30.32
CA LYS A 338 -5.08 -25.86 31.25
C LYS A 338 -6.28 -26.50 30.55
N ASP A 339 -6.80 -25.87 29.51
CA ASP A 339 -8.06 -26.27 28.86
C ASP A 339 -7.94 -26.48 27.33
N ASN A 340 -6.73 -26.34 26.78
CA ASN A 340 -6.42 -26.43 25.34
C ASN A 340 -7.25 -25.50 24.46
N THR A 341 -7.69 -24.35 24.99
CA THR A 341 -8.54 -23.42 24.24
C THR A 341 -7.76 -22.26 23.62
N PHE A 342 -8.23 -21.83 22.45
CA PHE A 342 -7.87 -20.56 21.79
C PHE A 342 -9.15 -19.73 21.60
N ASP A 343 -9.05 -18.42 21.82
CA ASP A 343 -10.16 -17.49 21.63
C ASP A 343 -10.26 -17.08 20.16
N LEU A 344 -11.35 -17.45 19.49
CA LEU A 344 -11.57 -17.16 18.07
C LEU A 344 -11.62 -15.66 17.77
N SER A 345 -11.94 -14.80 18.75
CA SER A 345 -11.91 -13.35 18.55
C SER A 345 -10.50 -12.80 18.28
N LYS A 346 -9.46 -13.57 18.61
CA LYS A 346 -8.06 -13.23 18.32
C LYS A 346 -7.66 -13.51 16.87
N PHE A 347 -8.48 -14.20 16.07
CA PHE A 347 -8.17 -14.38 14.66
C PHE A 347 -8.23 -13.04 13.88
N PRO A 348 -7.29 -12.82 12.96
CA PRO A 348 -7.31 -11.68 12.06
C PRO A 348 -8.32 -11.87 10.92
N GLY A 349 -8.73 -10.76 10.31
CA GLY A 349 -9.80 -10.78 9.31
C GLY A 349 -11.14 -11.10 9.99
N ARG A 350 -12.25 -10.80 9.32
CA ARG A 350 -13.60 -11.00 9.88
C ARG A 350 -13.93 -12.49 9.97
N PHE A 351 -13.28 -13.18 10.91
CA PHE A 351 -13.35 -14.62 11.04
C PHE A 351 -14.75 -15.03 11.47
N ASP A 352 -15.49 -15.54 10.50
CA ASP A 352 -16.78 -16.16 10.69
C ASP A 352 -16.62 -17.67 10.87
N LYS A 353 -16.95 -18.15 12.07
CA LYS A 353 -16.89 -19.58 12.44
C LYS A 353 -17.86 -20.45 11.65
N THR A 354 -18.94 -19.89 11.10
CA THR A 354 -19.94 -20.64 10.32
C THR A 354 -19.40 -21.04 8.93
N LYS A 355 -18.36 -20.34 8.45
CA LYS A 355 -17.68 -20.63 7.18
C LYS A 355 -16.60 -21.72 7.29
N VAL A 356 -16.32 -22.19 8.50
CA VAL A 356 -15.35 -23.24 8.78
C VAL A 356 -15.94 -24.60 8.38
N GLN A 357 -15.25 -25.29 7.49
CA GLN A 357 -15.59 -26.64 7.02
C GLN A 357 -14.42 -27.59 7.28
N ASN A 358 -14.71 -28.88 7.37
CA ASN A 358 -13.68 -29.93 7.48
C ASN A 358 -12.65 -29.68 8.62
N LEU A 359 -13.10 -29.11 9.75
CA LEU A 359 -12.25 -28.83 10.90
C LEU A 359 -11.69 -30.14 11.48
N LYS A 360 -10.37 -30.25 11.58
CA LYS A 360 -9.65 -31.40 12.12
C LYS A 360 -8.82 -31.00 13.33
N SER A 361 -8.73 -31.91 14.30
CA SER A 361 -7.94 -31.76 15.53
C SER A 361 -8.40 -30.66 16.50
N ALA A 362 -9.61 -30.13 16.32
CA ALA A 362 -10.24 -29.20 17.25
C ALA A 362 -11.77 -29.24 17.08
N VAL A 363 -12.48 -28.67 18.05
CA VAL A 363 -13.92 -28.37 17.95
C VAL A 363 -14.18 -26.91 18.32
N ILE A 364 -15.13 -26.27 17.65
CA ILE A 364 -15.57 -24.91 17.99
C ILE A 364 -16.76 -25.02 18.95
N LYS A 365 -16.67 -24.38 20.13
CA LYS A 365 -17.79 -24.22 21.08
C LYS A 365 -17.88 -22.76 21.50
N GLY A 366 -19.01 -22.11 21.19
CA GLY A 366 -19.17 -20.67 21.44
C GLY A 366 -18.15 -19.85 20.65
N ASN A 367 -17.29 -19.13 21.37
CA ASN A 367 -16.18 -18.35 20.80
C ASN A 367 -14.80 -18.99 21.01
N LYS A 368 -14.76 -20.26 21.43
CA LYS A 368 -13.52 -20.99 21.70
C LYS A 368 -13.27 -22.07 20.66
N LEU A 369 -12.04 -22.13 20.18
CA LEU A 369 -11.47 -23.29 19.51
C LEU A 369 -10.85 -24.19 20.58
N ILE A 370 -11.43 -25.35 20.82
CA ILE A 370 -10.93 -26.34 21.76
C ILE A 370 -10.08 -27.33 20.99
N VAL A 371 -8.77 -27.27 21.17
CA VAL A 371 -7.80 -28.10 20.44
C VAL A 371 -7.66 -29.46 21.10
N ASN A 372 -7.62 -30.52 20.28
CA ASN A 372 -7.44 -31.88 20.77
C ASN A 372 -6.09 -32.00 21.50
N LYS A 373 -6.07 -32.77 22.60
CA LYS A 373 -4.86 -32.98 23.40
C LYS A 373 -3.70 -33.43 22.52
N ASN A 374 -2.53 -32.82 22.70
CA ASN A 374 -1.28 -33.08 21.96
C ASN A 374 -1.32 -32.76 20.45
N ALA A 375 -2.39 -32.18 19.91
CA ALA A 375 -2.41 -31.76 18.51
C ALA A 375 -1.37 -30.65 18.29
N LYS A 376 -0.45 -30.87 17.35
CA LYS A 376 0.54 -29.85 16.93
C LYS A 376 0.01 -28.93 15.84
N LYS A 377 -1.05 -29.37 15.15
CA LYS A 377 -1.69 -28.63 14.06
C LYS A 377 -3.21 -28.82 14.12
N VAL A 378 -3.92 -27.74 13.82
CA VAL A 378 -5.36 -27.74 13.50
C VAL A 378 -5.50 -27.34 12.05
N THR A 379 -6.40 -27.97 11.32
CA THR A 379 -6.64 -27.62 9.91
C THR A 379 -8.12 -27.46 9.66
N TYR A 380 -8.48 -26.50 8.82
CA TYR A 380 -9.84 -26.34 8.33
C TYR A 380 -9.83 -25.80 6.91
N GLU A 381 -10.95 -25.99 6.23
CA GLU A 381 -11.27 -25.31 4.99
C GLU A 381 -12.15 -24.10 5.32
N TYR A 382 -11.84 -22.94 4.75
CA TYR A 382 -12.61 -21.72 4.95
C TYR A 382 -13.37 -21.36 3.68
N LYS A 383 -14.70 -21.39 3.73
CA LYS A 383 -15.57 -21.04 2.60
C LYS A 383 -15.74 -19.53 2.50
N THR A 384 -15.04 -18.88 1.57
CA THR A 384 -15.08 -17.41 1.40
C THR A 384 -16.30 -16.94 0.62
N SER A 385 -16.73 -17.75 -0.35
CA SER A 385 -17.93 -17.59 -1.19
C SER A 385 -18.42 -18.97 -1.64
N ASP A 386 -19.46 -19.04 -2.47
CA ASP A 386 -19.94 -20.33 -3.01
C ASP A 386 -18.93 -21.05 -3.90
N TYR A 387 -18.01 -20.31 -4.51
CA TYR A 387 -17.05 -20.84 -5.47
C TYR A 387 -15.60 -20.84 -4.95
N VAL A 388 -15.32 -20.12 -3.87
CA VAL A 388 -13.95 -19.91 -3.38
C VAL A 388 -13.80 -20.41 -1.95
N LYS A 389 -12.90 -21.37 -1.78
CA LYS A 389 -12.51 -21.93 -0.48
C LYS A 389 -11.01 -22.16 -0.43
N PHE A 390 -10.42 -22.11 0.77
CA PHE A 390 -9.00 -22.38 0.96
C PHE A 390 -8.71 -23.09 2.27
N ASN A 391 -7.58 -23.79 2.32
CA ASN A 391 -7.15 -24.53 3.51
C ASN A 391 -6.28 -23.66 4.40
N VAL A 392 -6.58 -23.69 5.71
CA VAL A 392 -5.79 -23.06 6.76
C VAL A 392 -5.19 -24.13 7.64
N THR A 393 -3.90 -23.98 7.94
CA THR A 393 -3.19 -24.73 8.96
C THR A 393 -2.83 -23.81 10.12
N LEU A 394 -3.34 -24.13 11.30
CA LEU A 394 -2.95 -23.47 12.54
C LEU A 394 -1.84 -24.29 13.20
N ASN A 395 -0.67 -23.70 13.42
CA ASN A 395 0.36 -24.32 14.24
C ASN A 395 0.03 -24.11 15.70
N VAL A 396 -0.15 -25.19 16.43
CA VAL A 396 -0.55 -25.16 17.84
C VAL A 396 0.71 -25.07 18.70
N LYS A 397 0.79 -24.01 19.50
CA LYS A 397 1.83 -23.80 20.49
C LYS A 397 1.21 -23.74 21.89
N LEU A 398 1.88 -24.34 22.87
CA LEU A 398 1.50 -24.18 24.28
C LEU A 398 1.99 -22.83 24.78
N SER A 399 1.12 -22.10 25.47
CA SER A 399 1.51 -20.87 26.16
C SER A 399 2.13 -21.21 27.52
N ASP A 400 3.43 -21.55 27.57
CA ASP A 400 4.15 -21.81 28.84
C ASP A 400 4.46 -20.53 29.62
N LYS A 401 4.39 -19.39 28.94
CA LYS A 401 4.37 -18.06 29.55
C LYS A 401 2.93 -17.57 29.45
N PRO A 402 2.30 -17.12 30.54
CA PRO A 402 1.10 -16.29 30.38
C PRO A 402 1.50 -15.14 29.46
N GLU A 403 0.72 -14.94 28.40
CA GLU A 403 0.75 -13.72 27.59
C GLU A 403 0.97 -12.57 28.59
N LYS A 404 1.97 -11.70 28.37
CA LYS A 404 2.08 -10.44 29.11
C LYS A 404 0.88 -9.62 28.64
N VAL A 405 -0.31 -10.02 29.06
CA VAL A 405 -1.54 -9.28 28.89
C VAL A 405 -1.26 -8.02 29.65
N ASP A 406 -1.02 -6.95 28.91
CA ASP A 406 -1.12 -5.65 29.48
C ASP A 406 -2.55 -5.54 30.03
N LYS A 407 -2.73 -5.79 31.32
CA LYS A 407 -4.05 -5.74 31.98
C LYS A 407 -4.72 -4.38 31.80
N ASN A 408 -3.92 -3.37 31.43
CA ASN A 408 -4.38 -2.03 31.16
C ASN A 408 -4.72 -1.79 29.68
N ARG A 409 -4.58 -2.76 28.77
CA ARG A 409 -5.02 -2.65 27.37
C ARG A 409 -6.39 -3.32 27.17
N ILE A 410 -7.24 -2.66 26.38
CA ILE A 410 -8.54 -3.13 25.93
C ILE A 410 -8.52 -3.10 24.40
N ALA A 411 -8.47 -4.26 23.76
CA ALA A 411 -8.33 -4.36 22.32
C ALA A 411 -8.94 -5.67 21.82
N GLY A 412 -9.57 -5.60 20.64
CA GLY A 412 -9.97 -6.76 19.86
C GLY A 412 -9.19 -6.86 18.54
N SER A 413 -9.52 -7.87 17.72
CA SER A 413 -8.93 -8.08 16.39
C SER A 413 -9.24 -6.96 15.38
N ASP A 414 -10.33 -6.23 15.61
CA ASP A 414 -10.73 -5.05 14.84
C ASP A 414 -11.45 -4.03 15.74
N ARG A 415 -12.00 -2.97 15.14
CA ARG A 415 -12.72 -1.91 15.85
C ARG A 415 -14.04 -2.38 16.49
N ILE A 416 -14.73 -3.34 15.87
CA ILE A 416 -15.98 -3.90 16.38
C ILE A 416 -15.67 -4.74 17.64
N ALA A 417 -14.67 -5.61 17.53
CA ALA A 417 -14.19 -6.40 18.66
C ALA A 417 -13.68 -5.50 19.80
N THR A 418 -12.97 -4.40 19.51
CA THR A 418 -12.53 -3.45 20.54
C THR A 418 -13.70 -2.78 21.25
N ALA A 419 -14.76 -2.39 20.53
CA ALA A 419 -15.99 -1.85 21.12
C ALA A 419 -16.65 -2.86 22.08
N ILE A 420 -16.70 -4.13 21.66
CA ILE A 420 -17.23 -5.23 22.48
C ILE A 420 -16.38 -5.46 23.73
N GLU A 421 -15.05 -5.41 23.64
CA GLU A 421 -14.17 -5.56 24.81
C GLU A 421 -14.29 -4.38 25.80
N VAL A 422 -14.50 -3.16 25.30
CA VAL A 422 -14.87 -2.01 26.15
C VAL A 422 -16.20 -2.28 26.86
N SER A 423 -17.21 -2.78 26.12
CA SER A 423 -18.51 -3.13 26.69
C SER A 423 -18.39 -4.19 27.80
N LYS A 424 -17.75 -5.33 27.52
CA LYS A 424 -17.54 -6.42 28.50
C LYS A 424 -16.82 -5.96 29.77
N LYS A 425 -15.84 -5.07 29.64
CA LYS A 425 -15.05 -4.60 30.79
C LYS A 425 -15.81 -3.66 31.71
N TYR A 426 -16.66 -2.80 31.16
CA TYR A 426 -17.29 -1.71 31.93
C TYR A 426 -18.80 -1.87 32.14
N TYR A 427 -19.47 -2.76 31.38
CA TYR A 427 -20.92 -2.94 31.42
C TYR A 427 -21.24 -4.42 31.68
N LYS A 428 -21.68 -4.73 32.91
CA LYS A 428 -22.20 -6.07 33.23
C LYS A 428 -23.53 -6.31 32.52
N THR A 429 -24.42 -5.35 32.61
CA THR A 429 -25.71 -5.26 31.92
C THR A 429 -25.91 -3.83 31.42
N ALA A 430 -26.80 -3.63 30.45
CA ALA A 430 -27.24 -2.31 30.03
C ALA A 430 -28.67 -2.40 29.48
N ASP A 431 -29.58 -1.56 29.98
CA ASP A 431 -30.96 -1.51 29.45
C ASP A 431 -31.00 -0.91 28.04
N THR A 432 -30.03 -0.05 27.69
CA THR A 432 -29.95 0.61 26.38
C THR A 432 -28.59 0.39 25.73
N VAL A 433 -28.55 0.24 24.41
CA VAL A 433 -27.31 0.25 23.60
C VAL A 433 -27.39 1.30 22.50
N ILE A 434 -26.28 1.96 22.21
CA ILE A 434 -26.18 2.85 21.05
C ILE A 434 -25.40 2.15 19.93
N ILE A 435 -26.00 2.07 18.75
CA ILE A 435 -25.40 1.51 17.54
C ILE A 435 -24.92 2.65 16.64
N ALA A 436 -23.65 2.59 16.29
CA ALA A 436 -22.98 3.59 15.47
C ALA A 436 -22.19 2.93 14.33
N ARG A 437 -22.00 3.66 13.23
CA ARG A 437 -21.18 3.18 12.11
C ARG A 437 -19.70 3.18 12.50
N GLY A 438 -19.04 2.04 12.29
CA GLY A 438 -17.65 1.82 12.69
C GLY A 438 -16.62 2.36 11.70
N ASP A 439 -16.92 2.37 10.40
CA ASP A 439 -16.02 2.77 9.30
C ASP A 439 -16.13 4.25 8.91
N MET A 440 -17.19 4.94 9.35
CA MET A 440 -17.40 6.37 9.09
C MET A 440 -17.90 7.08 10.36
N TYR A 441 -17.26 8.20 10.69
CA TYR A 441 -17.40 8.92 11.97
C TYR A 441 -18.45 10.05 12.09
N PRO A 442 -18.94 10.73 11.03
CA PRO A 442 -19.60 12.03 11.20
C PRO A 442 -20.84 12.01 12.09
N ASP A 443 -21.61 10.93 12.03
CA ASP A 443 -22.84 10.79 12.80
C ASP A 443 -22.57 10.29 14.22
N SER A 444 -21.48 9.56 14.44
CA SER A 444 -21.23 8.84 15.69
C SER A 444 -20.43 9.64 16.72
N LEU A 445 -19.64 10.64 16.30
CA LEU A 445 -18.79 11.44 17.19
C LEU A 445 -19.54 12.20 18.30
N THR A 446 -20.83 12.47 18.10
CA THR A 446 -21.65 13.20 19.07
C THR A 446 -22.43 12.31 20.01
N ALA A 447 -22.36 10.98 19.83
CA ALA A 447 -23.13 10.02 20.62
C ALA A 447 -22.59 9.84 22.05
N SER A 448 -21.30 10.14 22.30
CA SER A 448 -20.66 9.82 23.59
C SER A 448 -21.34 10.42 24.82
N PRO A 449 -21.74 11.72 24.83
CA PRO A 449 -22.44 12.28 25.97
C PRO A 449 -23.82 11.66 26.20
N LEU A 450 -24.54 11.31 25.13
CA LEU A 450 -25.83 10.64 25.21
C LEU A 450 -25.67 9.20 25.76
N ALA A 451 -24.68 8.46 25.25
CA ALA A 451 -24.33 7.13 25.75
C ALA A 451 -24.03 7.16 27.27
N LYS A 452 -23.25 8.16 27.73
CA LYS A 452 -22.97 8.35 29.15
C LYS A 452 -24.25 8.64 29.93
N ALA A 453 -25.09 9.55 29.46
CA ALA A 453 -26.34 9.92 30.14
C ALA A 453 -27.29 8.73 30.30
N LEU A 454 -27.36 7.85 29.29
CA LEU A 454 -28.18 6.64 29.29
C LEU A 454 -27.51 5.42 29.95
N LYS A 455 -26.24 5.55 30.40
CA LYS A 455 -25.41 4.42 30.87
C LYS A 455 -25.34 3.28 29.84
N ALA A 456 -25.32 3.64 28.55
CA ALA A 456 -25.31 2.71 27.43
C ALA A 456 -23.90 2.56 26.85
N PRO A 457 -23.46 1.34 26.47
CA PRO A 457 -22.27 1.17 25.64
C PRO A 457 -22.55 1.62 24.19
N ILE A 458 -21.49 2.04 23.50
CA ILE A 458 -21.52 2.28 22.05
C ILE A 458 -20.95 1.03 21.37
N LEU A 459 -21.76 0.34 20.56
CA LEU A 459 -21.32 -0.76 19.71
C LEU A 459 -21.26 -0.30 18.25
N LEU A 460 -20.37 -0.94 17.48
CA LEU A 460 -20.07 -0.54 16.11
C LEU A 460 -20.59 -1.55 15.10
N THR A 461 -21.17 -1.04 14.01
CA THR A 461 -21.66 -1.83 12.89
C THR A 461 -21.12 -1.30 11.55
N GLN A 462 -21.25 -2.08 10.49
CA GLN A 462 -21.02 -1.60 9.12
C GLN A 462 -22.29 -0.96 8.56
N LYS A 463 -22.19 -0.34 7.38
CA LYS A 463 -23.34 0.30 6.73
C LYS A 463 -24.50 -0.68 6.49
N ASP A 464 -24.16 -1.84 5.92
CA ASP A 464 -25.14 -2.76 5.33
C ASP A 464 -25.18 -4.14 6.00
N GLU A 465 -24.40 -4.35 7.06
CA GLU A 465 -24.22 -5.65 7.72
C GLU A 465 -24.05 -5.46 9.24
N LEU A 466 -24.84 -6.22 10.03
CA LEU A 466 -24.69 -6.31 11.47
C LEU A 466 -23.86 -7.55 11.81
N ASP A 467 -22.72 -7.35 12.45
CA ASP A 467 -21.79 -8.41 12.83
C ASP A 467 -22.38 -9.30 13.95
N ASP A 468 -22.29 -10.62 13.79
CA ASP A 468 -22.78 -11.60 14.79
C ASP A 468 -22.20 -11.35 16.18
N ARG A 469 -20.94 -10.88 16.28
CA ARG A 469 -20.31 -10.57 17.57
C ARG A 469 -21.01 -9.41 18.29
N VAL A 470 -21.59 -8.47 17.54
CA VAL A 470 -22.38 -7.35 18.09
C VAL A 470 -23.71 -7.88 18.61
N MET A 471 -24.37 -8.75 17.84
CA MET A 471 -25.60 -9.42 18.24
C MET A 471 -25.42 -10.25 19.53
N ASP A 472 -24.32 -10.99 19.64
CA ASP A 472 -23.96 -11.75 20.84
C ASP A 472 -23.75 -10.82 22.06
N GLU A 473 -23.11 -9.66 21.86
CA GLU A 473 -22.87 -8.70 22.94
C GLU A 473 -24.15 -7.99 23.39
N ILE A 474 -25.05 -7.63 22.47
CA ILE A 474 -26.38 -7.08 22.81
C ILE A 474 -27.17 -8.09 23.66
N ALA A 475 -27.16 -9.36 23.26
CA ALA A 475 -27.78 -10.43 24.03
C ALA A 475 -27.15 -10.59 25.43
N ARG A 476 -25.81 -10.57 25.52
CA ARG A 476 -25.07 -10.67 26.80
C ARG A 476 -25.45 -9.55 27.78
N LEU A 477 -25.65 -8.34 27.27
CA LEU A 477 -25.98 -7.16 28.08
C LEU A 477 -27.43 -7.17 28.61
N GLY A 478 -28.31 -7.97 28.01
CA GLY A 478 -29.74 -7.97 28.34
C GLY A 478 -30.44 -6.67 27.93
N VAL A 479 -30.06 -6.12 26.77
CA VAL A 479 -30.59 -4.87 26.23
C VAL A 479 -32.10 -4.94 26.06
N LYS A 480 -32.78 -3.81 26.31
CA LYS A 480 -34.22 -3.62 26.12
C LYS A 480 -34.55 -2.51 25.14
N ASN A 481 -33.67 -1.52 24.98
CA ASN A 481 -33.84 -0.42 24.05
C ASN A 481 -32.59 -0.28 23.15
N VAL A 482 -32.79 -0.14 21.85
CA VAL A 482 -31.70 0.07 20.89
C VAL A 482 -31.86 1.43 20.25
N ILE A 483 -30.78 2.23 20.28
CA ILE A 483 -30.73 3.54 19.63
C ILE A 483 -29.73 3.48 18.47
N ILE A 484 -30.17 3.80 17.25
CA ILE A 484 -29.29 3.97 16.09
C ILE A 484 -28.96 5.47 15.96
N VAL A 485 -27.66 5.80 15.90
CA VAL A 485 -27.22 7.16 15.59
C VAL A 485 -26.69 7.21 14.16
N GLY A 486 -27.41 7.94 13.31
CA GLY A 486 -27.14 8.07 11.87
C GLY A 486 -28.33 7.66 11.00
N GLY A 487 -28.45 8.32 9.84
CA GLY A 487 -29.52 8.03 8.87
C GLY A 487 -29.30 6.72 8.10
N GLU A 488 -30.24 6.35 7.25
CA GLU A 488 -30.17 5.13 6.42
C GLU A 488 -28.97 5.10 5.47
N SER A 489 -28.46 6.27 5.06
CA SER A 489 -27.21 6.38 4.29
C SER A 489 -25.98 5.90 5.06
N SER A 490 -26.06 5.93 6.39
CA SER A 490 -25.01 5.53 7.32
C SER A 490 -25.24 4.12 7.85
N ILE A 491 -26.44 3.79 8.30
CA ILE A 491 -26.80 2.44 8.77
C ILE A 491 -28.14 2.09 8.14
N ASN A 492 -28.13 1.17 7.18
CA ASN A 492 -29.29 0.86 6.36
C ASN A 492 -30.42 0.18 7.18
N SER A 493 -31.59 0.07 6.55
CA SER A 493 -32.78 -0.56 7.16
C SER A 493 -32.63 -2.06 7.38
N THR A 494 -31.73 -2.75 6.66
CA THR A 494 -31.43 -4.17 6.90
C THR A 494 -30.79 -4.37 8.27
N VAL A 495 -29.82 -3.54 8.64
CA VAL A 495 -29.18 -3.58 9.97
C VAL A 495 -30.22 -3.28 11.06
N GLU A 496 -31.06 -2.27 10.86
CA GLU A 496 -32.16 -1.93 11.77
C GLU A 496 -33.14 -3.09 11.96
N SER A 497 -33.53 -3.76 10.87
CA SER A 497 -34.44 -4.90 10.92
C SER A 497 -33.89 -6.07 11.74
N LEU A 498 -32.57 -6.29 11.69
CA LEU A 498 -31.90 -7.31 12.51
C LEU A 498 -31.86 -6.94 14.01
N LEU A 499 -31.93 -5.65 14.34
CA LEU A 499 -31.91 -5.16 15.72
C LEU A 499 -33.27 -5.24 16.41
N TYR A 500 -34.39 -5.28 15.69
CA TYR A 500 -35.75 -5.34 16.27
C TYR A 500 -35.93 -6.42 17.32
N LYS A 501 -35.30 -7.59 17.13
CA LYS A 501 -35.41 -8.72 18.07
C LYS A 501 -34.83 -8.45 19.47
N TYR A 502 -34.07 -7.36 19.63
CA TYR A 502 -33.46 -6.96 20.90
C TYR A 502 -34.13 -5.75 21.55
N ASP A 503 -35.05 -5.11 20.85
CA ASP A 503 -35.80 -3.97 21.38
C ASP A 503 -37.16 -4.46 21.90
N LYS A 504 -37.50 -4.10 23.14
CA LYS A 504 -38.71 -4.60 23.82
C LYS A 504 -39.99 -4.16 23.11
N ASP A 505 -39.99 -2.98 22.49
CA ASP A 505 -41.15 -2.39 21.83
C ASP A 505 -41.13 -2.69 20.32
N HIS A 506 -40.07 -3.35 19.82
CA HIS A 506 -39.82 -3.58 18.40
C HIS A 506 -39.83 -2.28 17.57
N GLU A 507 -39.49 -1.15 18.22
CA GLU A 507 -39.44 0.17 17.61
C GLU A 507 -38.07 0.79 17.92
N ILE A 508 -37.15 0.68 16.96
CA ILE A 508 -35.77 1.17 17.12
C ILE A 508 -35.77 2.70 17.06
N GLU A 509 -35.28 3.35 18.11
CA GLU A 509 -35.13 4.80 18.09
C GLU A 509 -33.95 5.19 17.18
N ARG A 510 -34.24 5.80 16.05
CA ARG A 510 -33.22 6.32 15.13
C ARG A 510 -33.05 7.82 15.27
N ILE A 511 -31.87 8.24 15.72
CA ILE A 511 -31.50 9.65 15.84
C ILE A 511 -30.65 10.05 14.63
N ALA A 512 -31.26 10.78 13.69
CA ALA A 512 -30.64 11.14 12.43
C ALA A 512 -31.11 12.50 11.89
N GLY A 513 -30.29 13.10 11.03
CA GLY A 513 -30.67 14.21 10.17
C GLY A 513 -30.23 13.98 8.72
N LYS A 514 -30.47 14.94 7.82
CA LYS A 514 -30.08 14.81 6.39
C LYS A 514 -28.57 14.81 6.17
N ASN A 515 -27.81 15.25 7.17
CA ASN A 515 -26.35 15.33 7.16
C ASN A 515 -25.83 15.32 8.61
N ARG A 516 -24.51 15.20 8.76
CA ARG A 516 -23.81 15.14 10.06
C ARG A 516 -24.15 16.29 11.03
N TYR A 517 -24.44 17.48 10.51
CA TYR A 517 -24.76 18.64 11.32
C TYR A 517 -26.17 18.51 11.91
N GLU A 518 -27.14 18.13 11.09
CA GLU A 518 -28.50 17.84 11.55
C GLU A 518 -28.55 16.64 12.49
N THR A 519 -27.78 15.57 12.22
CA THR A 519 -27.63 14.45 13.17
C THR A 519 -27.07 14.92 14.51
N SER A 520 -26.02 15.75 14.51
CA SER A 520 -25.47 16.28 15.77
C SER A 520 -26.47 17.16 16.53
N ALA A 521 -27.32 17.92 15.83
CA ALA A 521 -28.40 18.70 16.42
C ALA A 521 -29.48 17.80 17.05
N ALA A 522 -29.85 16.70 16.39
CA ALA A 522 -30.81 15.73 16.90
C ALA A 522 -30.28 15.01 18.15
N VAL A 523 -29.03 14.55 18.12
CA VAL A 523 -28.36 13.92 19.28
C VAL A 523 -28.25 14.91 20.45
N ALA A 524 -27.92 16.17 20.18
CA ALA A 524 -27.88 17.22 21.20
C ALA A 524 -29.25 17.46 21.85
N THR A 525 -30.32 17.46 21.05
CA THR A 525 -31.68 17.64 21.54
C THR A 525 -32.08 16.48 22.45
N LYS A 526 -31.85 15.23 22.02
CA LYS A 526 -32.10 14.05 22.85
C LYS A 526 -31.28 14.05 24.15
N LEU A 527 -30.02 14.45 24.09
CA LEU A 527 -29.19 14.57 25.30
C LEU A 527 -29.78 15.58 26.28
N ILE A 528 -30.23 16.74 25.79
CA ILE A 528 -30.82 17.78 26.64
C ILE A 528 -32.13 17.28 27.28
N GLU A 529 -32.93 16.52 26.56
CA GLU A 529 -34.14 15.87 27.09
C GLU A 529 -33.81 14.87 28.20
N VAL A 530 -32.76 14.06 28.02
CA VAL A 530 -32.37 12.99 28.96
C VAL A 530 -31.60 13.52 30.18
N ALA A 531 -30.66 14.45 29.98
CA ALA A 531 -29.71 14.89 31.02
C ALA A 531 -29.98 16.31 31.56
N GLY A 532 -30.95 17.01 30.96
CA GLY A 532 -31.26 18.40 31.24
C GLY A 532 -30.27 19.37 30.59
N ASN A 533 -30.75 20.57 30.28
CA ASN A 533 -29.94 21.63 29.69
C ASN A 533 -28.94 22.22 30.70
N LYS A 534 -27.65 22.27 30.34
CA LYS A 534 -26.58 22.87 31.15
C LYS A 534 -26.14 24.26 30.66
N ASN A 535 -26.90 24.84 29.72
CA ASN A 535 -26.61 26.10 29.02
C ASN A 535 -25.24 26.18 28.33
N THR A 536 -24.56 25.04 28.17
CA THR A 536 -23.20 24.93 27.63
C THR A 536 -23.14 23.88 26.53
N ALA A 537 -22.45 24.16 25.42
CA ALA A 537 -22.20 23.20 24.35
C ALA A 537 -20.72 23.14 23.93
N ILE A 538 -20.30 21.98 23.45
CA ILE A 538 -19.01 21.80 22.78
C ILE A 538 -19.20 22.02 21.28
N ILE A 539 -18.34 22.81 20.68
CA ILE A 539 -18.30 23.05 19.24
C ILE A 539 -17.08 22.34 18.67
N ALA A 540 -17.30 21.51 17.65
CA ALA A 540 -16.23 20.81 16.96
C ALA A 540 -16.44 20.82 15.44
N SER A 541 -15.38 20.62 14.67
CA SER A 541 -15.50 20.54 13.22
C SER A 541 -16.21 19.25 12.81
N GLY A 542 -17.21 19.36 11.94
CA GLY A 542 -17.80 18.21 11.25
C GLY A 542 -16.92 17.71 10.11
N GLU A 543 -15.86 18.41 9.72
CA GLU A 543 -15.00 18.11 8.57
C GLU A 543 -13.72 17.36 8.99
N ASN A 544 -13.38 17.37 10.29
CA ASN A 544 -12.25 16.66 10.88
C ASN A 544 -12.64 16.01 12.21
N PHE A 545 -12.45 14.70 12.34
CA PHE A 545 -12.90 13.94 13.51
C PHE A 545 -12.12 14.20 14.79
N ALA A 546 -10.83 14.58 14.68
CA ALA A 546 -9.93 14.58 15.83
C ALA A 546 -10.35 15.59 16.92
N ASP A 547 -10.94 16.71 16.51
CA ASP A 547 -11.36 17.77 17.41
C ASP A 547 -12.59 17.36 18.25
N ALA A 548 -13.58 16.71 17.63
CA ALA A 548 -14.75 16.19 18.33
C ALA A 548 -14.38 15.01 19.24
N LEU A 549 -13.45 14.16 18.79
CA LEU A 549 -13.01 12.97 19.50
C LEU A 549 -12.30 13.32 20.81
N THR A 550 -11.42 14.31 20.79
CA THR A 550 -10.67 14.75 21.99
C THR A 550 -11.56 15.42 23.03
N ALA A 551 -12.66 16.04 22.61
CA ALA A 551 -13.64 16.63 23.51
C ALA A 551 -14.72 15.65 23.98
N GLY A 552 -14.80 14.44 23.41
CA GLY A 552 -15.86 13.45 23.67
C GLY A 552 -15.95 13.04 25.15
N ALA A 553 -14.81 12.75 25.79
CA ALA A 553 -14.77 12.40 27.21
C ALA A 553 -15.24 13.57 28.09
N PHE A 554 -14.80 14.80 27.79
CA PHE A 554 -15.17 15.98 28.56
C PHE A 554 -16.66 16.31 28.42
N ALA A 555 -17.15 16.28 27.19
CA ALA A 555 -18.57 16.44 26.89
C ALA A 555 -19.41 15.39 27.63
N SER A 556 -18.92 14.15 27.71
CA SER A 556 -19.58 13.06 28.43
C SER A 556 -19.58 13.27 29.94
N GLU A 557 -18.47 13.70 30.53
CA GLU A 557 -18.37 14.00 31.97
C GLU A 557 -19.43 15.03 32.38
N LYS A 558 -19.46 16.18 31.68
CA LYS A 558 -20.35 17.30 32.01
C LYS A 558 -21.75 17.18 31.40
N SER A 559 -21.98 16.18 30.55
CA SER A 559 -23.23 16.00 29.79
C SER A 559 -23.54 17.22 28.90
N TYR A 560 -22.50 17.75 28.26
CA TYR A 560 -22.63 18.84 27.29
C TYR A 560 -22.85 18.27 25.89
N PRO A 561 -23.81 18.80 25.11
CA PRO A 561 -23.97 18.40 23.73
C PRO A 561 -22.74 18.78 22.90
N ILE A 562 -22.37 17.90 21.97
CA ILE A 562 -21.38 18.19 20.94
C ILE A 562 -22.13 18.61 19.68
N LEU A 563 -21.84 19.81 19.19
CA LEU A 563 -22.45 20.40 18.00
C LEU A 563 -21.39 20.51 16.91
N LEU A 564 -21.64 19.87 15.76
CA LEU A 564 -20.73 19.91 14.63
C LEU A 564 -20.96 21.17 13.78
N VAL A 565 -19.88 21.81 13.34
CA VAL A 565 -19.91 22.98 12.46
C VAL A 565 -18.99 22.79 11.25
N GLN A 566 -19.25 23.55 10.19
CA GLN A 566 -18.31 23.68 9.06
C GLN A 566 -17.22 24.69 9.44
N LYS A 567 -16.07 24.66 8.76
CA LYS A 567 -14.98 25.61 9.02
C LYS A 567 -15.43 27.07 9.09
N SER A 568 -16.35 27.48 8.21
CA SER A 568 -16.72 28.89 8.01
C SER A 568 -18.21 29.21 8.16
N SER A 569 -19.03 28.24 8.57
CA SER A 569 -20.48 28.37 8.67
C SER A 569 -21.08 27.48 9.76
N ILE A 570 -22.19 27.95 10.34
CA ILE A 570 -23.02 27.19 11.28
C ILE A 570 -24.28 26.76 10.53
N ASN A 571 -24.57 25.46 10.54
CA ASN A 571 -25.81 24.94 9.94
C ASN A 571 -27.03 25.47 10.71
N PRO A 572 -28.14 25.84 10.04
CA PRO A 572 -29.35 26.36 10.71
C PRO A 572 -29.87 25.49 11.86
N SER A 573 -29.77 24.15 11.75
CA SER A 573 -30.18 23.23 12.81
C SER A 573 -29.33 23.36 14.07
N ILE A 574 -28.04 23.66 13.94
CA ILE A 574 -27.14 23.93 15.07
C ILE A 574 -27.50 25.26 15.73
N ALA A 575 -27.72 26.31 14.93
CA ALA A 575 -28.15 27.60 15.43
C ALA A 575 -29.50 27.51 16.17
N LYS A 576 -30.41 26.66 15.68
CA LYS A 576 -31.70 26.35 16.34
C LYS A 576 -31.49 25.68 17.70
N VAL A 577 -30.58 24.71 17.82
CA VAL A 577 -30.29 24.08 19.12
C VAL A 577 -29.72 25.08 20.11
N ILE A 578 -28.77 25.93 19.69
CA ILE A 578 -28.16 26.95 20.56
C ILE A 578 -29.21 27.94 21.06
N LYS A 579 -29.99 28.54 20.15
CA LYS A 579 -30.99 29.56 20.50
C LYS A 579 -32.20 28.96 21.23
N GLY A 580 -32.74 27.85 20.71
CA GLY A 580 -33.94 27.19 21.25
C GLY A 580 -33.74 26.65 22.66
N ASN A 581 -32.53 26.17 22.97
CA ASN A 581 -32.18 25.70 24.31
C ASN A 581 -31.45 26.75 25.14
N LYS A 582 -31.43 28.04 24.75
CA LYS A 582 -30.78 29.12 25.54
C LYS A 582 -29.34 28.75 25.97
N ILE A 583 -28.56 28.18 25.06
CA ILE A 583 -27.15 27.87 25.29
C ILE A 583 -26.38 29.19 25.20
N ASN A 584 -25.82 29.63 26.32
CA ASN A 584 -25.13 30.93 26.43
C ASN A 584 -23.62 30.78 26.64
N LYS A 585 -23.12 29.57 26.82
CA LYS A 585 -21.68 29.25 26.88
C LYS A 585 -21.31 28.23 25.82
N THR A 586 -20.19 28.42 25.13
CA THR A 586 -19.65 27.37 24.26
C THR A 586 -18.16 27.18 24.40
N CYS A 587 -17.69 25.97 24.10
CA CYS A 587 -16.27 25.65 24.05
C CYS A 587 -15.93 25.03 22.69
N ILE A 588 -15.12 25.74 21.90
CA ILE A 588 -14.58 25.23 20.65
C ILE A 588 -13.40 24.31 20.96
N ALA A 589 -13.54 23.03 20.61
CA ALA A 589 -12.42 22.11 20.51
C ALA A 589 -11.88 22.17 19.08
N GLY A 590 -10.63 22.60 18.92
CA GLY A 590 -9.96 22.67 17.61
C GLY A 590 -9.49 24.07 17.21
N GLY A 591 -8.45 24.08 16.36
CA GLY A 591 -7.79 25.30 15.89
C GLY A 591 -8.60 26.09 14.85
N LEU A 592 -8.05 27.23 14.42
CA LEU A 592 -8.66 28.11 13.42
C LEU A 592 -8.82 27.45 12.03
N ASN A 593 -8.00 26.43 11.75
CA ASN A 593 -8.10 25.64 10.53
C ASN A 593 -9.34 24.74 10.49
N SER A 594 -9.84 24.33 11.67
CA SER A 594 -11.01 23.47 11.83
C SER A 594 -12.30 24.27 12.06
N VAL A 595 -12.22 25.33 12.88
CA VAL A 595 -13.33 26.22 13.21
C VAL A 595 -12.83 27.66 13.18
N SER A 596 -13.18 28.40 12.13
CA SER A 596 -12.67 29.76 11.89
C SER A 596 -13.15 30.77 12.93
N SER A 597 -12.50 31.94 12.94
CA SER A 597 -12.95 33.10 13.72
C SER A 597 -14.34 33.59 13.28
N LYS A 598 -14.73 33.38 12.01
CA LYS A 598 -16.07 33.71 11.50
C LYS A 598 -17.15 32.89 12.20
N VAL A 599 -16.90 31.61 12.44
CA VAL A 599 -17.82 30.75 13.20
C VAL A 599 -17.82 31.17 14.67
N GLN A 600 -16.65 31.42 15.26
CA GLN A 600 -16.56 31.86 16.66
C GLN A 600 -17.37 33.13 16.94
N LYS A 601 -17.37 34.11 16.03
CA LYS A 601 -18.18 35.34 16.15
C LYS A 601 -19.69 35.13 16.07
N GLN A 602 -20.16 33.99 15.58
CA GLN A 602 -21.58 33.64 15.50
C GLN A 602 -22.06 32.82 16.70
N LEU A 603 -21.15 32.40 17.58
CA LEU A 603 -21.45 31.68 18.81
C LEU A 603 -21.71 32.69 19.95
N PRO A 604 -22.26 32.24 21.11
CA PRO A 604 -22.45 33.11 22.28
C PRO A 604 -21.18 33.87 22.69
N GLU A 605 -21.32 35.04 23.31
CA GLU A 605 -20.17 35.86 23.72
C GLU A 605 -19.20 35.11 24.65
N ASP A 606 -19.74 34.29 25.56
CA ASP A 606 -18.95 33.39 26.41
C ASP A 606 -18.53 32.12 25.64
N THR A 607 -17.70 32.32 24.61
CA THR A 607 -17.11 31.24 23.81
C THR A 607 -15.62 31.13 24.04
N GLN A 608 -15.20 30.00 24.62
CA GLN A 608 -13.79 29.66 24.81
C GLN A 608 -13.29 28.76 23.68
N ARG A 609 -11.99 28.84 23.38
CA ARG A 609 -11.33 27.92 22.44
C ARG A 609 -10.21 27.16 23.14
N ILE A 610 -10.15 25.86 22.88
CA ILE A 610 -9.07 24.97 23.32
C ILE A 610 -8.50 24.30 22.08
N SER A 611 -7.23 24.56 21.78
CA SER A 611 -6.55 24.03 20.59
C SER A 611 -5.04 23.96 20.75
N GLY A 612 -4.44 22.90 20.21
CA GLY A 612 -3.01 22.72 20.00
C GLY A 612 -2.57 22.97 18.56
N SER A 613 -1.28 22.83 18.29
CA SER A 613 -0.71 22.84 16.94
C SER A 613 -1.14 21.62 16.11
N ASP A 614 -1.43 20.50 16.78
CA ASP A 614 -1.96 19.28 16.19
C ASP A 614 -3.05 18.64 17.09
N ARG A 615 -3.54 17.47 16.66
CA ARG A 615 -4.58 16.71 17.38
C ARG A 615 -4.11 16.17 18.74
N TYR A 616 -2.82 15.87 18.88
CA TYR A 616 -2.24 15.29 20.07
C TYR A 616 -2.08 16.35 21.15
N GLU A 617 -1.57 17.53 20.79
CA GLU A 617 -1.49 18.69 21.66
C GLU A 617 -2.89 19.23 22.02
N THR A 618 -3.85 19.19 21.10
CA THR A 618 -5.25 19.55 21.40
C THR A 618 -5.84 18.64 22.49
N ALA A 619 -5.61 17.32 22.40
CA ALA A 619 -6.02 16.36 23.43
C ALA A 619 -5.39 16.68 24.79
N VAL A 620 -4.10 17.01 24.82
CA VAL A 620 -3.37 17.38 26.04
C VAL A 620 -3.92 18.68 26.63
N LYS A 621 -4.18 19.72 25.83
CA LYS A 621 -4.72 20.99 26.33
C LYS A 621 -6.14 20.84 26.89
N ILE A 622 -6.96 19.98 26.29
CA ILE A 622 -8.26 19.61 26.86
C ILE A 622 -8.06 18.89 28.20
N ALA A 623 -7.13 17.94 28.26
CA ALA A 623 -6.79 17.20 29.48
C ALA A 623 -6.31 18.14 30.61
N GLU A 624 -5.39 19.06 30.32
CA GLU A 624 -4.85 20.03 31.28
C GLU A 624 -5.91 20.99 31.83
N LYS A 625 -6.78 21.48 30.96
CA LYS A 625 -7.73 22.53 31.34
C LYS A 625 -8.97 21.99 32.03
N LEU A 626 -9.35 20.74 31.76
CA LEU A 626 -10.69 20.24 32.06
C LEU A 626 -10.71 18.99 32.93
N PHE A 627 -9.55 18.37 33.19
CA PHE A 627 -9.45 17.17 34.02
C PHE A 627 -8.37 17.33 35.09
N GLU A 628 -8.69 16.93 36.32
CA GLU A 628 -7.76 16.92 37.46
C GLU A 628 -7.28 15.50 37.83
N GLY A 629 -7.91 14.49 37.22
CA GLY A 629 -7.66 13.07 37.48
C GLY A 629 -6.23 12.63 37.16
N LYS A 630 -5.76 11.61 37.88
CA LYS A 630 -4.44 10.97 37.67
C LYS A 630 -4.52 9.75 36.75
N GLN A 631 -5.69 9.44 36.20
CA GLN A 631 -5.89 8.36 35.24
C GLN A 631 -6.16 8.96 33.86
N ALA A 632 -5.64 8.33 32.81
CA ALA A 632 -5.96 8.68 31.43
C ALA A 632 -6.26 7.43 30.60
N PHE A 633 -7.13 7.59 29.61
CA PHE A 633 -7.26 6.63 28.53
C PHE A 633 -6.32 7.02 27.39
N VAL A 634 -5.72 6.03 26.71
CA VAL A 634 -4.82 6.25 25.58
C VAL A 634 -5.38 5.52 24.37
N ALA A 635 -5.61 6.23 23.27
CA ALA A 635 -6.14 5.69 22.04
C ALA A 635 -5.39 6.27 20.82
N SER A 636 -5.60 5.70 19.65
CA SER A 636 -4.98 6.21 18.42
C SER A 636 -5.54 7.58 18.04
N GLY A 637 -4.67 8.50 17.64
CA GLY A 637 -5.08 9.75 16.99
C GLY A 637 -5.29 9.61 15.48
N GLU A 638 -5.01 8.45 14.89
CA GLU A 638 -5.08 8.22 13.44
C GLU A 638 -6.42 7.58 13.02
N VAL A 639 -7.09 6.89 13.95
CA VAL A 639 -8.41 6.29 13.78
C VAL A 639 -9.33 6.71 14.93
N PHE A 640 -10.64 6.82 14.67
CA PHE A 640 -11.58 7.42 15.62
C PHE A 640 -12.32 6.40 16.51
N ALA A 641 -12.49 5.17 16.03
CA ALA A 641 -13.45 4.22 16.59
C ALA A 641 -13.15 3.86 18.06
N ASP A 642 -11.90 3.60 18.39
CA ASP A 642 -11.49 3.14 19.73
C ASP A 642 -11.69 4.24 20.80
N ALA A 643 -11.36 5.48 20.46
CA ALA A 643 -11.59 6.63 21.35
C ALA A 643 -13.09 6.97 21.46
N LEU A 644 -13.86 6.81 20.38
CA LEU A 644 -15.31 7.02 20.39
C LEU A 644 -16.00 6.09 21.39
N VAL A 645 -15.70 4.79 21.32
CA VAL A 645 -16.40 3.77 22.14
C VAL A 645 -16.02 3.84 23.61
N VAL A 646 -14.82 4.31 23.95
CA VAL A 646 -14.42 4.51 25.36
C VAL A 646 -14.81 5.88 25.92
N SER A 647 -15.14 6.86 25.09
CA SER A 647 -15.49 8.22 25.54
C SER A 647 -16.58 8.29 26.63
N PRO A 648 -17.68 7.51 26.57
CA PRO A 648 -18.69 7.50 27.64
C PRO A 648 -18.12 7.02 28.98
N VAL A 649 -17.26 6.00 28.93
CA VAL A 649 -16.58 5.43 30.11
C VAL A 649 -15.56 6.42 30.67
N ALA A 650 -14.73 7.00 29.81
CA ALA A 650 -13.71 7.98 30.19
C ALA A 650 -14.34 9.21 30.86
N GLY A 651 -15.43 9.74 30.29
CA GLY A 651 -16.20 10.83 30.90
C GLY A 651 -16.88 10.43 32.22
N GLY A 652 -17.41 9.20 32.32
CA GLY A 652 -17.95 8.68 33.58
C GLY A 652 -16.90 8.55 34.70
N GLN A 653 -15.63 8.34 34.33
CA GLN A 653 -14.49 8.25 35.25
C GLN A 653 -13.74 9.57 35.42
N SER A 654 -14.25 10.69 34.88
CA SER A 654 -13.57 12.00 34.88
C SER A 654 -12.11 11.90 34.44
N SER A 655 -11.85 11.10 33.40
CA SER A 655 -10.51 10.78 32.88
C SER A 655 -10.39 11.25 31.43
N PRO A 656 -9.31 11.95 31.05
CA PRO A 656 -9.09 12.38 29.69
C PRO A 656 -8.78 11.21 28.76
N ILE A 657 -9.02 11.41 27.45
CA ILE A 657 -8.49 10.56 26.40
C ILE A 657 -7.30 11.28 25.75
N LEU A 658 -6.12 10.68 25.87
CA LEU A 658 -4.90 11.10 25.20
C LEU A 658 -4.76 10.34 23.87
N LEU A 659 -4.31 11.04 22.84
CA LEU A 659 -4.13 10.46 21.50
C LEU A 659 -2.65 10.16 21.23
N VAL A 660 -2.35 9.07 20.53
CA VAL A 660 -0.98 8.72 20.10
C VAL A 660 -0.90 8.42 18.61
N SER A 661 0.28 8.61 18.01
CA SER A 661 0.62 8.18 16.65
C SER A 661 1.24 6.77 16.68
N ARG A 662 1.05 6.01 15.61
CA ARG A 662 1.65 4.67 15.49
C ARG A 662 3.14 4.70 15.16
N ASN A 663 3.63 5.80 14.57
CA ASN A 663 5.01 5.92 14.14
C ASN A 663 5.88 6.65 15.16
N GLU A 664 5.30 7.55 15.95
CA GLU A 664 6.04 8.37 16.89
C GLU A 664 5.16 8.78 18.07
N LEU A 665 5.67 8.64 19.29
CA LEU A 665 4.98 9.09 20.49
C LEU A 665 5.11 10.62 20.66
N PRO A 666 4.01 11.40 20.56
CA PRO A 666 4.07 12.87 20.57
C PRO A 666 4.67 13.41 21.87
N LYS A 667 5.52 14.44 21.74
CA LYS A 667 6.20 15.05 22.90
C LYS A 667 5.22 15.62 23.93
N SER A 668 4.18 16.32 23.48
CA SER A 668 3.13 16.89 24.35
C SER A 668 2.48 15.84 25.24
N VAL A 669 2.24 14.63 24.70
CA VAL A 669 1.63 13.51 25.44
C VAL A 669 2.61 12.93 26.46
N LYS A 670 3.90 12.76 26.09
CA LYS A 670 4.94 12.30 27.02
C LYS A 670 5.06 13.23 28.22
N ASP A 671 5.18 14.53 27.96
CA ASP A 671 5.39 15.55 28.99
C ASP A 671 4.17 15.61 29.94
N TYR A 672 2.95 15.56 29.39
CA TYR A 672 1.73 15.54 30.19
C TYR A 672 1.62 14.27 31.05
N VAL A 673 1.90 13.09 30.49
CA VAL A 673 1.83 11.82 31.23
C VAL A 673 2.85 11.81 32.36
N ALA A 674 4.10 12.18 32.10
CA ALA A 674 5.18 12.21 33.10
C ALA A 674 4.87 13.12 34.30
N LYS A 675 4.15 14.21 34.07
CA LYS A 675 3.84 15.22 35.10
C LYS A 675 2.53 14.94 35.83
N ASN A 676 1.50 14.49 35.12
CA ASN A 676 0.12 14.55 35.61
C ASN A 676 -0.53 13.18 35.80
N ILE A 677 -0.03 12.11 35.17
CA ILE A 677 -0.73 10.83 35.11
C ILE A 677 0.00 9.76 35.93
N LYS A 678 -0.77 9.00 36.72
CA LYS A 678 -0.33 7.85 37.53
C LYS A 678 -0.80 6.51 36.99
N GLN A 679 -1.79 6.52 36.09
CA GLN A 679 -2.31 5.30 35.49
C GLN A 679 -2.82 5.58 34.07
N ILE A 680 -2.45 4.71 33.13
CA ILE A 680 -3.02 4.73 31.78
C ILE A 680 -3.80 3.44 31.52
N THR A 681 -4.91 3.56 30.78
CA THR A 681 -5.63 2.44 30.17
C THR A 681 -5.60 2.62 28.66
N VAL A 682 -5.04 1.65 27.94
CA VAL A 682 -4.92 1.69 26.49
C VAL A 682 -6.17 1.10 25.86
N VAL A 683 -6.69 1.74 24.81
CA VAL A 683 -7.83 1.26 24.03
C VAL A 683 -7.43 1.21 22.57
N GLY A 684 -7.55 0.01 21.98
CA GLY A 684 -7.13 -0.26 20.61
C GLY A 684 -5.94 -1.21 20.51
N GLY A 685 -5.85 -1.90 19.37
CA GLY A 685 -4.80 -2.89 19.09
C GLY A 685 -3.42 -2.26 18.81
N GLU A 686 -2.38 -3.09 18.86
CA GLU A 686 -0.99 -2.67 18.64
C GLU A 686 -0.73 -2.05 17.26
N LYS A 687 -1.57 -2.36 16.26
CA LYS A 687 -1.51 -1.75 14.93
C LYS A 687 -1.57 -0.22 14.95
N TYR A 688 -2.39 0.34 15.83
CA TYR A 688 -2.63 1.79 15.92
C TYR A 688 -2.14 2.41 17.23
N VAL A 689 -1.89 1.59 18.25
CA VAL A 689 -1.28 1.98 19.52
C VAL A 689 -0.17 0.96 19.87
N PRO A 690 1.02 1.07 19.23
CA PRO A 690 2.11 0.10 19.38
C PRO A 690 2.53 -0.11 20.83
N GLN A 691 2.92 -1.33 21.17
CA GLN A 691 3.32 -1.65 22.55
C GLN A 691 4.56 -0.86 22.99
N GLU A 692 5.50 -0.58 22.09
CA GLU A 692 6.67 0.26 22.37
C GLU A 692 6.30 1.69 22.84
N ASN A 693 5.26 2.28 22.25
CA ASN A 693 4.75 3.58 22.65
C ASN A 693 4.08 3.51 24.02
N VAL A 694 3.34 2.42 24.28
CA VAL A 694 2.70 2.19 25.58
C VAL A 694 3.74 1.98 26.69
N ASP A 695 4.76 1.18 26.44
CA ASP A 695 5.84 0.91 27.38
C ASP A 695 6.62 2.20 27.68
N SER A 696 6.86 3.03 26.65
CA SER A 696 7.46 4.35 26.81
C SER A 696 6.63 5.26 27.72
N LEU A 697 5.31 5.31 27.55
CA LEU A 697 4.42 6.09 28.43
C LEU A 697 4.41 5.55 29.87
N LYS A 698 4.40 4.22 30.06
CA LYS A 698 4.43 3.60 31.37
C LYS A 698 5.71 3.90 32.15
N ASN A 699 6.85 3.94 31.46
CA ASN A 699 8.13 4.27 32.08
C ASN A 699 8.23 5.72 32.55
N LEU A 700 7.35 6.61 32.08
CA LEU A 700 7.27 8.00 32.53
C LEU A 700 6.42 8.17 33.80
N ILE A 701 5.59 7.19 34.12
CA ILE A 701 4.70 7.24 35.28
C ILE A 701 5.50 6.88 36.54
N LYS A 702 5.49 7.77 37.53
CA LYS A 702 6.18 7.63 38.82
C LYS A 702 5.29 7.10 39.93
#